data_AF-A0A559J140-F1
#
_entry.id   AF-A0A559J140-F1
#
_cell.length_a   1.000
_cell.length_b   1.000
_cell.length_c   1.000
_cell.angle_alpha   90.00
_cell.angle_beta   90.00
_cell.angle_gamma   90.00
#
_symmetry.space_group_name_H-M   'P 1'
#
loop_
_entity.id
_entity.type
_entity.pdbx_description
1 polymer ?
#
loop_
_entity_poly.entity_id
_entity_poly.type
_entity_poly.pdbx_seq_one_letter_code
_entity_poly.pdbx_strand_id
1 'polypeptide(L)'
;MKNPKFTFSDLIAGYVTSTELKDDVFTLETSDGRSFQVKLSANVYAELLRNLGEPFLDNTSELRNKIEKGRYLYAYGIFYTDGPNDSLSFEAKHIVFVGNDAAEYRFEQQDWWIQQIKELGDFYLHAQFGTDEIDYKNYRTSLNLEGQHTTNFRQETDTISRLVYGFATAYMMTGEECYLEAADKGTEYLIKHLCNSKPDDNTAFWYHALDQAPDKEKKIFASEFGDDYDAIPAYEQIYALAGPTQTYRITGNPQILDVIEKTINLFDKYFLDKEREGYFSHIDPINFDPRNETLGHNRARKNWNSVGDHAPAYLINLVLATDNDRYKQMLEYTADTITKYFPDYANSPFVQEKFHEDWSHDQTWGWQQNRAVVGHNLKIAWNLMRMHSMFDKDEYVALAEKIAELMPEAGGDQQRGGWYDVVERTLAEGETYHRFAWHDRKAWWQQEQGILAYLILAGILNKEEYLKLARESSSFYNAWFLDHESGGVYFNVLANGLPYLLGTERNKGSHSMSGYHSFELTYLASVYSNLLVTKQPMQFFFKPNPAGLENRILRVQPDILPAGSVQITAVTIDGKAYDKFDAEALTIELPDVKHHVKVCVILTPVDAAQRLLTRLDVDNQRTTLYLAGEIDQSSLPSLKKALDELLNCHPAAVTLDVSNLKEADDAGIRTIIFEFQKLSSNCKITISGANAAISGKFENNHFADSATFV
;
A
#
# COMPACT_ATOMS: atom_id res chain seq x y z
N MET A 1 -0.13 30.36 -27.53
CA MET A 1 -0.93 29.36 -28.27
C MET A 1 -2.30 29.93 -28.54
N LYS A 2 -2.94 29.62 -29.68
CA LYS A 2 -4.36 29.98 -29.87
C LYS A 2 -5.20 29.03 -29.01
N ASN A 3 -6.18 29.56 -28.28
CA ASN A 3 -7.10 28.72 -27.52
C ASN A 3 -7.83 27.76 -28.48
N PRO A 4 -8.09 26.51 -28.05
CA PRO A 4 -8.94 25.61 -28.81
C PRO A 4 -10.29 26.28 -29.09
N LYS A 5 -10.90 25.98 -30.24
CA LYS A 5 -12.18 26.57 -30.69
C LYS A 5 -13.37 25.61 -30.51
N PHE A 6 -13.27 24.67 -29.57
CA PHE A 6 -14.30 23.70 -29.24
C PHE A 6 -14.36 23.50 -27.73
N THR A 7 -15.51 23.08 -27.22
CA THR A 7 -15.70 22.76 -25.81
C THR A 7 -15.19 21.36 -25.50
N PHE A 8 -14.65 21.16 -24.30
CA PHE A 8 -14.20 19.86 -23.83
C PHE A 8 -14.37 19.75 -22.32
N SER A 9 -14.53 18.52 -21.82
CA SER A 9 -14.59 18.27 -20.38
C SER A 9 -13.21 17.87 -19.87
N ASP A 10 -12.87 18.30 -18.66
CA ASP A 10 -11.60 17.96 -18.05
C ASP A 10 -11.66 18.04 -16.52
N LEU A 11 -10.61 17.52 -15.89
CA LEU A 11 -10.37 17.57 -14.45
C LEU A 11 -9.31 18.64 -14.13
N ILE A 12 -9.51 19.34 -13.02
CA ILE A 12 -8.52 20.20 -12.39
C ILE A 12 -8.42 19.78 -10.92
N ALA A 13 -7.21 19.49 -10.47
CA ALA A 13 -6.89 19.17 -9.09
C ALA A 13 -5.92 20.22 -8.55
N GLY A 14 -6.17 20.73 -7.34
CA GLY A 14 -5.32 21.79 -6.81
C GLY A 14 -5.80 22.36 -5.49
N TYR A 15 -5.06 23.38 -5.04
CA TYR A 15 -5.30 24.09 -3.79
C TYR A 15 -6.13 25.34 -4.05
N VAL A 16 -7.14 25.57 -3.22
CA VAL A 16 -7.92 26.82 -3.27
C VAL A 16 -7.04 27.99 -2.82
N THR A 17 -6.82 29.00 -3.67
CA THR A 17 -5.98 30.16 -3.34
C THR A 17 -6.80 31.43 -3.06
N SER A 18 -7.99 31.54 -3.67
CA SER A 18 -8.95 32.62 -3.45
C SER A 18 -10.33 32.07 -3.14
N THR A 19 -10.93 32.57 -2.07
CA THR A 19 -12.27 32.19 -1.57
C THR A 19 -13.30 33.30 -1.75
N GLU A 20 -12.95 34.40 -2.43
CA GLU A 20 -13.91 35.44 -2.78
C GLU A 20 -14.84 34.91 -3.87
N LEU A 21 -15.91 34.20 -3.47
CA LEU A 21 -16.96 33.64 -4.32
C LEU A 21 -17.84 34.73 -4.96
N LYS A 22 -17.24 35.77 -5.53
CA LYS A 22 -17.94 36.75 -6.33
C LYS A 22 -18.36 36.07 -7.63
N ASP A 23 -19.63 36.18 -7.97
CA ASP A 23 -20.23 35.54 -9.15
C ASP A 23 -20.08 34.01 -9.17
N ASP A 24 -20.01 33.37 -7.99
CA ASP A 24 -19.85 31.91 -7.83
C ASP A 24 -18.55 31.36 -8.47
N VAL A 25 -17.47 32.15 -8.44
CA VAL A 25 -16.14 31.78 -8.96
C VAL A 25 -15.12 31.71 -7.82
N PHE A 26 -14.27 30.67 -7.83
CA PHE A 26 -13.10 30.57 -6.96
C PHE A 26 -11.85 30.22 -7.78
N THR A 27 -10.67 30.30 -7.16
CA THR A 27 -9.40 29.99 -7.84
C THR A 27 -8.77 28.72 -7.29
N LEU A 28 -8.42 27.80 -8.19
CA LEU A 28 -7.56 26.65 -7.91
C LEU A 28 -6.16 26.88 -8.46
N GLU A 29 -5.15 26.49 -7.71
CA GLU A 29 -3.76 26.41 -8.15
C GLU A 29 -3.33 24.94 -8.20
N THR A 30 -2.92 24.48 -9.38
CA THR A 30 -2.40 23.12 -9.59
C THR A 30 -1.03 22.94 -8.93
N SER A 31 -0.57 21.69 -8.82
CA SER A 31 0.70 21.37 -8.14
C SER A 31 1.94 22.03 -8.77
N ASP A 32 1.87 22.37 -10.05
CA ASP A 32 2.90 23.10 -10.80
C ASP A 32 2.67 24.64 -10.83
N GLY A 33 1.73 25.15 -10.04
CA GLY A 33 1.50 26.59 -9.86
C GLY A 33 0.59 27.26 -10.90
N ARG A 34 -0.03 26.53 -11.82
CA ARG A 34 -1.00 27.13 -12.76
C ARG A 34 -2.31 27.45 -12.05
N SER A 35 -2.79 28.67 -12.23
CA SER A 35 -4.06 29.13 -11.66
C SER A 35 -5.22 28.98 -12.63
N PHE A 36 -6.33 28.43 -12.13
CA PHE A 36 -7.59 28.25 -12.86
C PHE A 36 -8.74 28.92 -12.12
N GLN A 37 -9.53 29.73 -12.84
CA GLN A 37 -10.80 30.24 -12.34
C GLN A 37 -11.87 29.17 -12.54
N VAL A 38 -12.47 28.71 -11.45
CA VAL A 38 -13.49 27.67 -11.44
C VAL A 38 -14.83 28.31 -11.13
N LYS A 39 -15.72 28.34 -12.12
CA LYS A 39 -17.09 28.81 -11.96
C LYS A 39 -17.99 27.65 -11.52
N LEU A 40 -18.72 27.84 -10.44
CA LEU A 40 -19.75 26.91 -9.99
C LEU A 40 -20.96 27.03 -10.91
N SER A 41 -21.25 25.97 -11.66
CA SER A 41 -22.44 25.97 -12.52
C SER A 41 -23.71 25.71 -11.72
N ALA A 42 -24.88 26.06 -12.25
CA ALA A 42 -26.16 25.90 -11.56
C ALA A 42 -26.49 24.44 -11.17
N ASN A 43 -25.89 23.46 -11.87
CA ASN A 43 -26.10 22.03 -11.65
C ASN A 43 -24.84 21.34 -11.09
N VAL A 44 -23.89 22.08 -10.52
CA VAL A 44 -22.73 21.48 -9.86
C VAL A 44 -23.21 20.71 -8.64
N TYR A 45 -22.71 19.50 -8.46
CA TYR A 45 -22.84 18.75 -7.21
C TYR A 45 -21.45 18.53 -6.60
N ALA A 46 -21.41 18.27 -5.31
CA ALA A 46 -20.18 17.94 -4.62
C ALA A 46 -20.33 16.69 -3.77
N GLU A 47 -19.26 15.93 -3.66
CA GLU A 47 -19.14 14.82 -2.72
C GLU A 47 -17.92 15.00 -1.82
N LEU A 48 -17.97 14.35 -0.66
CA LEU A 48 -16.79 14.10 0.15
C LEU A 48 -16.21 12.76 -0.31
N LEU A 49 -14.89 12.73 -0.50
CA LEU A 49 -14.12 11.53 -0.81
C LEU A 49 -14.57 10.40 0.11
N ARG A 50 -14.80 9.20 -0.43
CA ARG A 50 -15.28 8.04 0.31
C ARG A 50 -14.45 6.81 0.03
N ASN A 51 -14.39 5.92 1.01
CA ASN A 51 -13.63 4.68 0.90
C ASN A 51 -14.43 3.61 0.14
N LEU A 52 -13.77 2.49 -0.20
CA LEU A 52 -14.46 1.30 -0.67
C LEU A 52 -15.44 0.84 0.43
N GLY A 53 -16.63 0.37 0.05
CA GLY A 53 -17.70 0.02 0.99
C GLY A 53 -18.49 1.20 1.58
N GLU A 54 -18.01 2.44 1.48
CA GLU A 54 -18.73 3.61 2.00
C GLU A 54 -19.84 4.12 1.05
N PRO A 55 -21.00 4.56 1.58
CA PRO A 55 -22.06 5.16 0.77
C PRO A 55 -21.62 6.50 0.19
N PHE A 56 -22.35 6.98 -0.83
CA PHE A 56 -22.14 8.31 -1.40
C PHE A 56 -22.38 9.41 -0.35
N LEU A 57 -21.44 10.34 -0.22
CA LEU A 57 -21.46 11.40 0.79
C LEU A 57 -21.73 12.77 0.14
N ASP A 58 -23.00 13.07 -0.10
CA ASP A 58 -23.42 14.34 -0.71
C ASP A 58 -23.00 15.54 0.14
N ASN A 59 -22.28 16.46 -0.48
CA ASN A 59 -21.82 17.72 0.11
C ASN A 59 -22.27 18.94 -0.71
N THR A 60 -23.27 18.77 -1.57
CA THR A 60 -23.74 19.81 -2.49
C THR A 60 -24.31 21.03 -1.75
N SER A 61 -25.04 20.82 -0.65
CA SER A 61 -25.61 21.93 0.14
C SER A 61 -24.55 22.78 0.86
N GLU A 62 -23.43 22.16 1.24
CA GLU A 62 -22.31 22.80 1.97
C GLU A 62 -21.18 23.25 1.04
N LEU A 63 -21.31 23.03 -0.27
CA LEU A 63 -20.26 23.25 -1.26
C LEU A 63 -19.57 24.62 -1.10
N ARG A 64 -20.36 25.70 -0.99
CA ARG A 64 -19.82 27.07 -0.86
C ARG A 64 -19.09 27.29 0.46
N ASN A 65 -19.56 26.69 1.54
CA ASN A 65 -18.93 26.79 2.86
C ASN A 65 -17.61 26.02 2.92
N LYS A 66 -17.47 24.98 2.09
CA LYS A 66 -16.30 24.11 2.01
C LYS A 66 -15.20 24.61 1.06
N ILE A 67 -15.45 25.66 0.27
CA ILE A 67 -14.40 26.32 -0.52
C ILE A 67 -13.63 27.25 0.41
N GLU A 68 -12.51 26.75 0.92
CA GLU A 68 -11.67 27.44 1.88
C GLU A 68 -10.21 27.43 1.41
N LYS A 69 -9.45 28.48 1.74
CA LYS A 69 -8.08 28.65 1.29
C LYS A 69 -7.18 27.52 1.80
N GLY A 70 -6.33 26.98 0.92
CA GLY A 70 -5.39 25.92 1.23
C GLY A 70 -5.99 24.50 1.11
N ARG A 71 -7.30 24.36 0.91
CA ARG A 71 -7.92 23.05 0.72
C ARG A 71 -7.57 22.48 -0.65
N TYR A 72 -7.13 21.24 -0.67
CA TYR A 72 -6.98 20.46 -1.90
C TYR A 72 -8.30 19.82 -2.31
N LEU A 73 -8.69 19.98 -3.59
CA LEU A 73 -9.92 19.41 -4.13
C LEU A 73 -9.80 19.09 -5.61
N TYR A 74 -10.77 18.32 -6.11
CA TYR A 74 -10.95 18.05 -7.52
C TYR A 74 -12.17 18.79 -8.06
N ALA A 75 -12.05 19.39 -9.24
CA ALA A 75 -13.15 19.98 -9.98
C ALA A 75 -13.17 19.39 -11.40
N TYR A 76 -14.17 18.56 -11.69
CA TYR A 76 -14.47 18.09 -13.04
C TYR A 76 -15.50 19.02 -13.68
N GLY A 77 -15.25 19.47 -14.90
CA GLY A 77 -16.05 20.50 -15.53
C GLY A 77 -15.85 20.62 -17.03
N ILE A 78 -16.45 21.65 -17.62
CA ILE A 78 -16.43 21.92 -19.05
C ILE A 78 -15.70 23.23 -19.31
N PHE A 79 -14.73 23.20 -20.23
CA PHE A 79 -14.12 24.39 -20.79
C PHE A 79 -14.95 24.94 -21.95
N TYR A 80 -15.29 26.21 -21.86
CA TYR A 80 -15.96 27.00 -22.90
C TYR A 80 -15.01 28.05 -23.46
N THR A 81 -15.10 28.32 -24.76
CA THR A 81 -14.15 29.16 -25.50
C THR A 81 -14.68 30.57 -25.78
N ASP A 82 -15.83 30.91 -25.21
CA ASP A 82 -16.54 32.19 -25.34
C ASP A 82 -16.35 33.09 -24.11
N GLY A 83 -15.32 32.83 -23.32
CA GLY A 83 -14.92 33.69 -22.20
C GLY A 83 -14.45 35.08 -22.69
N PRO A 84 -14.37 36.08 -21.80
CA PRO A 84 -13.91 37.42 -22.14
C PRO A 84 -12.58 37.40 -22.90
N ASN A 85 -12.46 38.15 -24.00
CA ASN A 85 -11.28 38.20 -24.87
C ASN A 85 -10.88 36.82 -25.47
N ASP A 86 -11.87 36.00 -25.85
CA ASP A 86 -11.67 34.62 -26.35
C ASP A 86 -10.91 33.71 -25.36
N SER A 87 -11.05 33.99 -24.05
CA SER A 87 -10.44 33.17 -22.99
C SER A 87 -11.23 31.87 -22.76
N LEU A 88 -10.55 30.88 -22.18
CA LEU A 88 -11.19 29.65 -21.71
C LEU A 88 -11.87 29.91 -20.36
N SER A 89 -13.19 29.68 -20.29
CA SER A 89 -13.96 29.67 -19.04
C SER A 89 -14.19 28.23 -18.61
N PHE A 90 -13.87 27.89 -17.36
CA PHE A 90 -14.09 26.55 -16.80
C PHE A 90 -15.30 26.54 -15.87
N GLU A 91 -16.31 25.72 -16.19
CA GLU A 91 -17.50 25.55 -15.37
C GLU A 91 -17.53 24.16 -14.73
N ALA A 92 -17.44 24.10 -13.41
CA ALA A 92 -17.48 22.86 -12.64
C ALA A 92 -18.87 22.21 -12.71
N LYS A 93 -18.87 20.88 -12.87
CA LYS A 93 -20.05 20.00 -12.85
C LYS A 93 -20.01 19.04 -11.66
N HIS A 94 -18.81 18.66 -11.20
CA HIS A 94 -18.61 17.80 -10.05
C HIS A 94 -17.39 18.28 -9.26
N ILE A 95 -17.52 18.38 -7.93
CA ILE A 95 -16.42 18.69 -7.01
C ILE A 95 -16.25 17.54 -6.00
N VAL A 96 -15.02 17.05 -5.84
CA VAL A 96 -14.68 16.08 -4.80
C VAL A 96 -13.81 16.77 -3.74
N PHE A 97 -14.32 16.85 -2.51
CA PHE A 97 -13.54 17.30 -1.36
C PHE A 97 -12.79 16.13 -0.73
N VAL A 98 -11.51 16.32 -0.41
CA VAL A 98 -10.64 15.22 0.08
C VAL A 98 -10.73 14.99 1.61
N GLY A 99 -11.15 16.02 2.35
CA GLY A 99 -11.36 16.03 3.81
C GLY A 99 -12.58 16.85 4.17
N ASN A 100 -12.97 16.95 5.45
CA ASN A 100 -14.07 17.83 5.86
C ASN A 100 -13.68 19.30 5.86
N ASP A 101 -12.40 19.59 6.11
CA ASP A 101 -11.79 20.92 6.09
C ASP A 101 -10.47 20.95 5.27
N ALA A 102 -9.72 22.05 5.34
CA ALA A 102 -8.49 22.26 4.58
C ALA A 102 -7.29 21.43 5.04
N ALA A 103 -7.27 21.06 6.33
CA ALA A 103 -6.16 20.37 6.97
C ALA A 103 -6.39 18.84 7.01
N GLU A 104 -7.64 18.41 6.97
CA GLU A 104 -8.00 16.99 6.96
C GLU A 104 -7.79 16.35 5.58
N TYR A 105 -7.20 15.15 5.59
CA TYR A 105 -7.23 14.20 4.48
C TYR A 105 -7.85 12.91 4.99
N ARG A 106 -9.02 12.49 4.47
CA ARG A 106 -9.74 11.33 5.04
C ARG A 106 -8.91 10.04 5.02
N PHE A 107 -8.08 9.85 4.00
CA PHE A 107 -7.20 8.68 3.88
C PHE A 107 -6.01 8.68 4.85
N GLU A 108 -5.85 9.70 5.68
CA GLU A 108 -4.91 9.71 6.81
C GLU A 108 -5.56 9.24 8.13
N GLN A 109 -6.87 8.93 8.13
CA GLN A 109 -7.50 8.25 9.26
C GLN A 109 -6.84 6.88 9.47
N GLN A 110 -6.61 6.54 10.75
CA GLN A 110 -5.76 5.41 11.13
C GLN A 110 -6.22 4.06 10.55
N ASP A 111 -7.52 3.87 10.40
CA ASP A 111 -8.13 2.64 9.90
C ASP A 111 -8.57 2.72 8.43
N TRP A 112 -8.39 3.85 7.73
CA TRP A 112 -8.87 4.02 6.35
C TRP A 112 -8.43 2.87 5.43
N TRP A 113 -7.14 2.63 5.38
CA TRP A 113 -6.56 1.59 4.52
C TRP A 113 -6.82 0.18 5.06
N ILE A 114 -7.08 0.03 6.37
CA ILE A 114 -7.47 -1.24 7.01
C ILE A 114 -8.90 -1.63 6.60
N GLN A 115 -9.82 -0.67 6.54
CA GLN A 115 -11.17 -0.93 6.02
C GLN A 115 -11.11 -1.23 4.51
N GLN A 116 -10.27 -0.53 3.77
CA GLN A 116 -10.14 -0.76 2.32
C GLN A 116 -9.59 -2.16 2.00
N ILE A 117 -8.57 -2.64 2.73
CA ILE A 117 -8.04 -4.00 2.51
C ILE A 117 -9.08 -5.08 2.83
N LYS A 118 -9.94 -4.83 3.83
CA LYS A 118 -11.06 -5.71 4.16
C LYS A 118 -12.06 -5.82 3.00
N GLU A 119 -12.51 -4.69 2.48
CA GLU A 119 -13.43 -4.64 1.33
C GLU A 119 -12.83 -5.31 0.07
N LEU A 120 -11.52 -5.14 -0.16
CA LEU A 120 -10.81 -5.85 -1.22
C LEU A 120 -10.77 -7.37 -0.96
N GLY A 121 -10.47 -7.78 0.27
CA GLY A 121 -10.45 -9.18 0.71
C GLY A 121 -11.80 -9.85 0.48
N ASP A 122 -12.88 -9.23 0.93
CA ASP A 122 -14.24 -9.72 0.79
C ASP A 122 -14.66 -9.82 -0.68
N PHE A 123 -14.33 -8.80 -1.48
CA PHE A 123 -14.58 -8.81 -2.91
C PHE A 123 -13.89 -10.01 -3.60
N TYR A 124 -12.59 -10.21 -3.40
CA TYR A 124 -11.86 -11.27 -4.09
C TYR A 124 -12.19 -12.68 -3.56
N LEU A 125 -12.49 -12.83 -2.26
CA LEU A 125 -13.00 -14.08 -1.72
C LEU A 125 -14.33 -14.46 -2.39
N HIS A 126 -15.27 -13.52 -2.44
CA HIS A 126 -16.56 -13.73 -3.05
C HIS A 126 -16.46 -14.00 -4.55
N ALA A 127 -15.64 -13.21 -5.27
CA ALA A 127 -15.43 -13.33 -6.70
C ALA A 127 -14.89 -14.71 -7.11
N GLN A 128 -13.99 -15.28 -6.30
CA GLN A 128 -13.33 -16.56 -6.61
C GLN A 128 -14.08 -17.78 -6.09
N PHE A 129 -14.73 -17.67 -4.92
CA PHE A 129 -15.24 -18.82 -4.17
C PHE A 129 -16.71 -18.69 -3.74
N GLY A 130 -17.33 -17.52 -3.91
CA GLY A 130 -18.72 -17.29 -3.51
C GLY A 130 -18.92 -17.45 -2.01
N THR A 131 -19.90 -18.27 -1.62
CA THR A 131 -20.16 -18.67 -0.22
C THR A 131 -19.82 -20.13 0.05
N ASP A 132 -19.24 -20.81 -0.94
CA ASP A 132 -18.89 -22.23 -0.85
C ASP A 132 -17.57 -22.41 -0.09
N GLU A 133 -17.17 -23.67 0.14
CA GLU A 133 -15.83 -23.95 0.66
C GLU A 133 -14.77 -23.45 -0.33
N ILE A 134 -13.72 -22.81 0.20
CA ILE A 134 -12.57 -22.36 -0.59
C ILE A 134 -11.89 -23.59 -1.22
N ASP A 135 -11.95 -23.69 -2.54
CA ASP A 135 -11.26 -24.68 -3.37
C ASP A 135 -10.62 -23.99 -4.58
N TYR A 136 -9.28 -23.97 -4.61
CA TYR A 136 -8.52 -23.34 -5.69
C TYR A 136 -8.64 -24.04 -7.05
N LYS A 137 -9.27 -25.21 -7.16
CA LYS A 137 -9.69 -25.75 -8.47
C LYS A 137 -10.76 -24.88 -9.14
N ASN A 138 -11.53 -24.15 -8.33
CA ASN A 138 -12.56 -23.23 -8.82
C ASN A 138 -12.02 -21.85 -9.14
N TYR A 139 -10.82 -21.49 -8.65
CA TYR A 139 -10.16 -20.21 -8.95
C TYR A 139 -10.07 -19.94 -10.45
N ARG A 140 -10.23 -18.68 -10.85
CA ARG A 140 -10.00 -18.23 -12.23
C ARG A 140 -9.09 -17.00 -12.25
N THR A 141 -8.08 -17.05 -13.11
CA THR A 141 -7.20 -15.90 -13.40
C THR A 141 -8.00 -14.74 -13.97
N SER A 142 -9.01 -15.03 -14.80
CA SER A 142 -9.81 -14.02 -15.48
C SER A 142 -11.15 -13.78 -14.78
N LEU A 143 -11.35 -12.55 -14.28
CA LEU A 143 -12.60 -12.07 -13.71
C LEU A 143 -13.11 -10.87 -14.49
N ASN A 144 -14.41 -10.80 -14.81
CA ASN A 144 -14.98 -9.64 -15.49
C ASN A 144 -15.11 -8.42 -14.53
N LEU A 145 -15.76 -7.35 -15.01
CA LEU A 145 -15.92 -6.11 -14.25
C LEU A 145 -16.70 -6.33 -12.94
N GLU A 146 -17.70 -7.20 -12.98
CA GLU A 146 -18.57 -7.55 -11.85
C GLU A 146 -17.98 -8.65 -10.94
N GLY A 147 -16.70 -9.02 -11.14
CA GLY A 147 -16.01 -10.04 -10.35
C GLY A 147 -16.41 -11.49 -10.68
N GLN A 148 -17.09 -11.73 -11.81
CA GLN A 148 -17.52 -13.07 -12.20
C GLN A 148 -16.45 -13.78 -13.03
N HIS A 149 -16.38 -15.10 -12.86
CA HIS A 149 -15.53 -15.98 -13.66
C HIS A 149 -15.83 -15.86 -15.16
N THR A 150 -14.79 -15.71 -15.97
CA THR A 150 -14.92 -15.87 -17.42
C THR A 150 -14.85 -17.36 -17.82
N THR A 151 -14.97 -17.64 -19.12
CA THR A 151 -14.87 -19.01 -19.66
C THR A 151 -13.44 -19.53 -19.78
N ASN A 152 -12.43 -18.76 -19.36
CA ASN A 152 -11.03 -19.17 -19.39
C ASN A 152 -10.69 -19.98 -18.13
N PHE A 153 -10.31 -21.25 -18.31
CA PHE A 153 -9.96 -22.18 -17.23
C PHE A 153 -8.46 -22.20 -16.88
N ARG A 154 -7.66 -21.35 -17.52
CA ARG A 154 -6.24 -21.24 -17.20
C ARG A 154 -6.04 -20.57 -15.85
N GLN A 155 -5.23 -21.20 -15.02
CA GLN A 155 -4.79 -20.73 -13.71
C GLN A 155 -3.30 -20.43 -13.76
N GLU A 156 -2.93 -19.16 -13.71
CA GLU A 156 -1.54 -18.72 -13.82
C GLU A 156 -0.91 -18.62 -12.43
N THR A 157 0.30 -19.16 -12.30
CA THR A 157 0.95 -19.40 -11.01
C THR A 157 1.26 -18.11 -10.26
N ASP A 158 1.88 -17.16 -10.94
CA ASP A 158 2.22 -15.85 -10.40
C ASP A 158 0.96 -15.08 -9.97
N THR A 159 -0.12 -15.20 -10.74
CA THR A 159 -1.39 -14.53 -10.49
C THR A 159 -2.13 -15.13 -9.29
N ILE A 160 -2.10 -16.45 -9.12
CA ILE A 160 -2.60 -17.10 -7.89
C ILE A 160 -1.77 -16.65 -6.69
N SER A 161 -0.43 -16.71 -6.79
CA SER A 161 0.48 -16.30 -5.71
C SER A 161 0.26 -14.86 -5.28
N ARG A 162 0.04 -13.95 -6.24
CA ARG A 162 -0.33 -12.55 -6.01
C ARG A 162 -1.63 -12.38 -5.22
N LEU A 163 -2.65 -13.19 -5.51
CA LEU A 163 -3.88 -13.16 -4.73
C LEU A 163 -3.69 -13.74 -3.33
N VAL A 164 -2.94 -14.82 -3.21
CA VAL A 164 -2.57 -15.43 -1.91
C VAL A 164 -1.83 -14.42 -1.03
N TYR A 165 -0.92 -13.62 -1.60
CA TYR A 165 -0.28 -12.51 -0.89
C TYR A 165 -1.31 -11.52 -0.34
N GLY A 166 -2.32 -11.18 -1.16
CA GLY A 166 -3.41 -10.30 -0.76
C GLY A 166 -4.18 -10.83 0.44
N PHE A 167 -4.62 -12.09 0.40
CA PHE A 167 -5.33 -12.72 1.51
C PHE A 167 -4.48 -12.86 2.78
N ALA A 168 -3.22 -13.27 2.64
CA ALA A 168 -2.29 -13.34 3.76
C ALA A 168 -2.15 -11.96 4.44
N THR A 169 -1.97 -10.91 3.64
CA THR A 169 -1.83 -9.53 4.13
C THR A 169 -3.13 -9.00 4.74
N ALA A 170 -4.29 -9.32 4.17
CA ALA A 170 -5.59 -8.99 4.74
C ALA A 170 -5.78 -9.63 6.12
N TYR A 171 -5.38 -10.90 6.32
CA TYR A 171 -5.36 -11.51 7.65
C TYR A 171 -4.41 -10.76 8.59
N MET A 172 -3.20 -10.44 8.13
CA MET A 172 -2.21 -9.74 8.97
C MET A 172 -2.74 -8.40 9.49
N MET A 173 -3.57 -7.69 8.72
CA MET A 173 -4.12 -6.39 9.10
C MET A 173 -5.44 -6.47 9.89
N THR A 174 -6.27 -7.49 9.65
CA THR A 174 -7.64 -7.55 10.20
C THR A 174 -7.83 -8.65 11.24
N GLY A 175 -7.01 -9.71 11.19
CA GLY A 175 -7.16 -10.91 12.01
C GLY A 175 -8.35 -11.78 11.61
N GLU A 176 -8.98 -11.56 10.45
CA GLU A 176 -10.13 -12.34 9.97
C GLU A 176 -9.71 -13.68 9.36
N GLU A 177 -10.18 -14.77 9.97
CA GLU A 177 -9.71 -16.13 9.68
C GLU A 177 -9.98 -16.61 8.24
N CYS A 178 -11.03 -16.10 7.57
CA CYS A 178 -11.36 -16.45 6.19
C CYS A 178 -10.22 -16.10 5.22
N TYR A 179 -9.53 -14.98 5.44
CA TYR A 179 -8.40 -14.58 4.62
C TYR A 179 -7.19 -15.50 4.84
N LEU A 180 -6.93 -15.92 6.08
CA LEU A 180 -5.86 -16.89 6.34
C LEU A 180 -6.17 -18.26 5.73
N GLU A 181 -7.41 -18.73 5.85
CA GLU A 181 -7.82 -19.98 5.22
C GLU A 181 -7.58 -19.94 3.69
N ALA A 182 -7.93 -18.83 3.05
CA ALA A 182 -7.68 -18.63 1.62
C ALA A 182 -6.19 -18.65 1.28
N ALA A 183 -5.38 -17.93 2.07
CA ALA A 183 -3.93 -17.89 1.87
C ALA A 183 -3.27 -19.26 2.04
N ASP A 184 -3.62 -20.00 3.09
CA ASP A 184 -3.10 -21.34 3.36
C ASP A 184 -3.48 -22.32 2.25
N LYS A 185 -4.77 -22.42 1.92
CA LYS A 185 -5.27 -23.31 0.86
C LYS A 185 -4.67 -22.97 -0.50
N GLY A 186 -4.51 -21.68 -0.81
CA GLY A 186 -3.88 -21.22 -2.05
C GLY A 186 -2.39 -21.55 -2.12
N THR A 187 -1.67 -21.38 -1.01
CA THR A 187 -0.25 -21.74 -0.90
C THR A 187 -0.05 -23.25 -1.05
N GLU A 188 -0.87 -24.06 -0.39
CA GLU A 188 -0.86 -25.51 -0.53
C GLU A 188 -1.15 -25.94 -1.98
N TYR A 189 -2.14 -25.31 -2.61
CA TYR A 189 -2.49 -25.57 -4.00
C TYR A 189 -1.33 -25.27 -4.95
N LEU A 190 -0.71 -24.10 -4.82
CA LEU A 190 0.48 -23.69 -5.56
C LEU A 190 1.61 -24.72 -5.42
N ILE A 191 2.02 -25.04 -4.18
CA ILE A 191 3.13 -25.96 -3.93
C ILE A 191 2.82 -27.36 -4.49
N LYS A 192 1.60 -27.84 -4.34
CA LYS A 192 1.22 -29.19 -4.76
C LYS A 192 1.08 -29.33 -6.28
N HIS A 193 0.46 -28.35 -6.94
CA HIS A 193 0.08 -28.46 -8.36
C HIS A 193 1.05 -27.74 -9.30
N LEU A 194 1.69 -26.65 -8.86
CA LEU A 194 2.45 -25.75 -9.73
C LEU A 194 3.95 -25.65 -9.38
N CYS A 195 4.37 -26.10 -8.20
CA CYS A 195 5.80 -26.22 -7.88
C CYS A 195 6.37 -27.58 -8.32
N ASN A 196 7.54 -27.56 -8.93
CA ASN A 196 8.37 -28.73 -9.18
C ASN A 196 9.64 -28.64 -8.33
N SER A 197 9.56 -29.18 -7.11
CA SER A 197 10.71 -29.33 -6.23
C SER A 197 11.52 -30.56 -6.64
N LYS A 198 12.81 -30.39 -6.96
CA LYS A 198 13.74 -31.47 -7.30
C LYS A 198 14.67 -31.73 -6.10
N PRO A 199 14.43 -32.78 -5.28
CA PRO A 199 15.26 -33.05 -4.11
C PRO A 199 16.75 -33.23 -4.43
N ASP A 200 17.06 -33.88 -5.56
CA ASP A 200 18.44 -34.21 -5.94
C ASP A 200 19.25 -32.99 -6.42
N ASP A 201 18.58 -31.95 -6.94
CA ASP A 201 19.24 -30.73 -7.42
C ASP A 201 19.16 -29.56 -6.43
N ASN A 202 18.46 -29.77 -5.30
CA ASN A 202 18.17 -28.73 -4.29
C ASN A 202 17.59 -27.43 -4.90
N THR A 203 16.82 -27.55 -5.98
CA THR A 203 16.16 -26.44 -6.68
C THR A 203 14.67 -26.71 -6.83
N ALA A 204 13.89 -25.63 -6.94
CA ALA A 204 12.46 -25.68 -7.22
C ALA A 204 12.11 -24.63 -8.28
N PHE A 205 11.47 -25.07 -9.36
CA PHE A 205 10.90 -24.18 -10.38
C PHE A 205 9.38 -24.29 -10.37
N TRP A 206 8.73 -23.25 -10.88
CA TRP A 206 7.29 -23.13 -10.94
C TRP A 206 6.82 -23.20 -12.39
N TYR A 207 5.81 -24.03 -12.65
CA TYR A 207 5.12 -24.06 -13.95
C TYR A 207 4.46 -22.70 -14.21
N HIS A 208 4.42 -22.24 -15.46
CA HIS A 208 3.71 -21.01 -15.83
C HIS A 208 2.23 -21.07 -15.40
N ALA A 209 1.54 -22.15 -15.74
CA ALA A 209 0.11 -22.28 -15.49
C ALA A 209 -0.39 -23.72 -15.39
N LEU A 210 -1.64 -23.85 -14.98
CA LEU A 210 -2.45 -25.06 -15.02
C LEU A 210 -3.73 -24.78 -15.79
N ASP A 211 -4.00 -25.56 -16.83
CA ASP A 211 -5.34 -25.58 -17.44
C ASP A 211 -6.21 -26.55 -16.62
N GLN A 212 -7.14 -25.99 -15.84
CA GLN A 212 -8.02 -26.71 -14.92
C GLN A 212 -9.40 -26.94 -15.55
N ALA A 213 -9.50 -27.94 -16.43
CA ALA A 213 -10.79 -28.39 -16.96
C ALA A 213 -11.57 -29.23 -15.91
N PRO A 214 -12.90 -29.39 -16.05
CA PRO A 214 -13.71 -30.13 -15.07
C PRO A 214 -13.23 -31.57 -14.78
N ASP A 215 -12.60 -32.24 -15.74
CA ASP A 215 -12.19 -33.64 -15.66
C ASP A 215 -10.68 -33.86 -15.91
N LYS A 216 -9.90 -32.78 -16.14
CA LYS A 216 -8.49 -32.89 -16.53
C LYS A 216 -7.66 -31.70 -16.07
N GLU A 217 -6.48 -32.02 -15.56
CA GLU A 217 -5.39 -31.08 -15.28
C GLU A 217 -4.32 -31.18 -16.37
N LYS A 218 -3.90 -30.04 -16.94
CA LYS A 218 -2.74 -29.96 -17.84
C LYS A 218 -1.81 -28.84 -17.37
N LYS A 219 -0.59 -29.20 -16.94
CA LYS A 219 0.44 -28.23 -16.58
C LYS A 219 1.06 -27.62 -17.83
N ILE A 220 1.27 -26.30 -17.79
CA ILE A 220 1.93 -25.50 -18.82
C ILE A 220 3.28 -25.09 -18.26
N PHE A 221 4.36 -25.58 -18.88
CA PHE A 221 5.71 -25.47 -18.32
C PHE A 221 6.35 -24.12 -18.57
N ALA A 222 6.56 -23.77 -19.83
CA ALA A 222 7.09 -22.46 -20.23
C ALA A 222 5.97 -21.42 -20.26
N SER A 223 6.35 -20.14 -20.23
CA SER A 223 5.39 -19.05 -20.35
C SER A 223 4.70 -19.09 -21.71
N GLU A 224 3.39 -18.89 -21.71
CA GLU A 224 2.61 -18.65 -22.93
C GLU A 224 2.17 -17.17 -23.02
N PHE A 225 2.80 -16.29 -22.23
CA PHE A 225 2.48 -14.87 -22.18
C PHE A 225 3.41 -14.04 -23.07
N GLY A 226 2.81 -13.28 -24.00
CA GLY A 226 3.40 -12.13 -24.67
C GLY A 226 4.88 -12.24 -25.01
N ASP A 227 5.69 -11.34 -24.41
CA ASP A 227 7.12 -11.24 -24.65
C ASP A 227 7.94 -12.36 -24.00
N ASP A 228 7.36 -13.13 -23.08
CA ASP A 228 8.03 -14.20 -22.32
C ASP A 228 7.82 -15.60 -22.96
N TYR A 229 7.10 -15.65 -24.08
CA TYR A 229 6.64 -16.88 -24.73
C TYR A 229 7.77 -17.89 -24.97
N ASP A 230 7.50 -19.17 -24.65
CA ASP A 230 8.42 -20.31 -24.75
C ASP A 230 9.72 -20.16 -23.91
N ALA A 231 9.71 -19.32 -22.87
CA ALA A 231 10.81 -19.19 -21.91
C ALA A 231 10.36 -19.45 -20.46
N ILE A 232 11.33 -19.55 -19.54
CA ILE A 232 11.09 -19.41 -18.09
C ILE A 232 11.60 -18.02 -17.67
N PRO A 233 10.71 -17.02 -17.56
CA PRO A 233 11.11 -15.69 -17.09
C PRO A 233 11.39 -15.69 -15.59
N ALA A 234 12.42 -14.95 -15.16
CA ALA A 234 12.76 -14.77 -13.75
C ALA A 234 11.58 -14.15 -12.98
N TYR A 235 10.90 -13.20 -13.61
CA TYR A 235 9.73 -12.50 -13.06
C TYR A 235 8.62 -13.44 -12.58
N GLU A 236 8.20 -14.42 -13.40
CA GLU A 236 7.14 -15.35 -12.99
C GLU A 236 7.57 -16.19 -11.79
N GLN A 237 8.84 -16.61 -11.75
CA GLN A 237 9.40 -17.37 -10.63
C GLN A 237 9.50 -16.52 -9.35
N ILE A 238 9.82 -15.23 -9.48
CA ILE A 238 9.86 -14.27 -8.37
C ILE A 238 8.46 -14.09 -7.78
N TYR A 239 7.46 -13.80 -8.62
CA TYR A 239 6.10 -13.58 -8.14
C TYR A 239 5.38 -14.87 -7.71
N ALA A 240 5.82 -16.04 -8.16
CA ALA A 240 5.40 -17.33 -7.59
C ALA A 240 5.73 -17.46 -6.09
N LEU A 241 6.70 -16.69 -5.57
CA LEU A 241 7.07 -16.68 -4.16
C LEU A 241 6.31 -15.65 -3.31
N ALA A 242 5.60 -14.70 -3.92
CA ALA A 242 4.97 -13.59 -3.19
C ALA A 242 3.95 -14.06 -2.14
N GLY A 243 2.95 -14.82 -2.56
CA GLY A 243 1.94 -15.40 -1.66
C GLY A 243 2.56 -16.36 -0.64
N PRO A 244 3.28 -17.40 -1.07
CA PRO A 244 3.92 -18.35 -0.16
C PRO A 244 4.75 -17.65 0.93
N THR A 245 5.57 -16.66 0.59
CA THR A 245 6.43 -15.99 1.58
C THR A 245 5.63 -15.21 2.62
N GLN A 246 4.57 -14.52 2.20
CA GLN A 246 3.71 -13.80 3.14
C GLN A 246 2.90 -14.77 4.02
N THR A 247 2.44 -15.89 3.48
CA THR A 247 1.82 -16.98 4.25
C THR A 247 2.82 -17.57 5.27
N TYR A 248 4.07 -17.79 4.88
CA TYR A 248 5.13 -18.24 5.80
C TYR A 248 5.36 -17.24 6.93
N ARG A 249 5.41 -15.94 6.62
CA ARG A 249 5.59 -14.88 7.62
C ARG A 249 4.49 -14.88 8.70
N ILE A 250 3.28 -15.33 8.35
CA ILE A 250 2.13 -15.44 9.27
C ILE A 250 2.14 -16.76 10.05
N THR A 251 2.47 -17.87 9.38
CA THR A 251 2.23 -19.23 9.87
C THR A 251 3.47 -19.96 10.37
N GLY A 252 4.66 -19.52 9.97
CA GLY A 252 5.91 -20.21 10.25
C GLY A 252 5.97 -21.64 9.67
N ASN A 253 5.22 -21.95 8.61
CA ASN A 253 5.19 -23.30 8.06
C ASN A 253 6.52 -23.67 7.36
N PRO A 254 7.31 -24.62 7.89
CA PRO A 254 8.65 -24.92 7.38
C PRO A 254 8.65 -25.53 5.97
N GLN A 255 7.53 -26.12 5.52
CA GLN A 255 7.44 -26.64 4.14
C GLN A 255 7.45 -25.50 3.11
N ILE A 256 6.87 -24.35 3.46
CA ILE A 256 6.88 -23.18 2.59
C ILE A 256 8.31 -22.63 2.51
N LEU A 257 9.01 -22.52 3.63
CA LEU A 257 10.40 -22.06 3.67
C LEU A 257 11.32 -22.93 2.81
N ASP A 258 11.21 -24.26 2.90
CA ASP A 258 11.99 -25.20 2.07
C ASP A 258 11.81 -24.95 0.56
N VAL A 259 10.56 -24.69 0.12
CA VAL A 259 10.29 -24.39 -1.29
C VAL A 259 10.88 -23.02 -1.67
N ILE A 260 10.74 -22.00 -0.83
CA ILE A 260 11.31 -20.68 -1.05
C ILE A 260 12.84 -20.78 -1.22
N GLU A 261 13.52 -21.48 -0.31
CA GLU A 261 14.98 -21.69 -0.36
C GLU A 261 15.43 -22.39 -1.65
N LYS A 262 14.69 -23.43 -2.06
CA LYS A 262 14.97 -24.15 -3.31
C LYS A 262 14.72 -23.30 -4.55
N THR A 263 13.74 -22.40 -4.54
CA THR A 263 13.56 -21.44 -5.65
C THR A 263 14.66 -20.38 -5.64
N ILE A 264 15.15 -19.93 -4.48
CA ILE A 264 16.33 -19.05 -4.41
C ILE A 264 17.57 -19.74 -5.01
N ASN A 265 17.77 -21.02 -4.71
CA ASN A 265 18.85 -21.80 -5.32
C ASN A 265 18.70 -21.92 -6.85
N LEU A 266 17.46 -21.92 -7.39
CA LEU A 266 17.22 -21.85 -8.84
C LEU A 266 17.78 -20.54 -9.42
N PHE A 267 17.52 -19.40 -8.76
CA PHE A 267 18.04 -18.09 -9.17
C PHE A 267 19.57 -18.08 -9.16
N ASP A 268 20.20 -18.49 -8.06
CA ASP A 268 21.66 -18.52 -7.90
C ASP A 268 22.35 -19.44 -8.92
N LYS A 269 21.65 -20.50 -9.35
CA LYS A 269 22.21 -21.51 -10.24
C LYS A 269 22.07 -21.14 -11.71
N TYR A 270 20.90 -20.67 -12.13
CA TYR A 270 20.57 -20.53 -13.56
C TYR A 270 20.33 -19.08 -14.01
N PHE A 271 19.96 -18.17 -13.12
CA PHE A 271 19.68 -16.78 -13.47
C PHE A 271 20.82 -15.82 -13.09
N LEU A 272 21.53 -16.05 -11.99
CA LEU A 272 22.62 -15.19 -11.53
C LEU A 272 23.79 -15.20 -12.52
N ASP A 273 24.18 -14.02 -13.01
CA ASP A 273 25.35 -13.84 -13.85
C ASP A 273 26.61 -13.70 -12.98
N LYS A 274 27.28 -14.83 -12.76
CA LYS A 274 28.51 -14.92 -11.95
C LYS A 274 29.72 -14.24 -12.60
N GLU A 275 29.64 -13.85 -13.86
CA GLU A 275 30.72 -13.19 -14.58
C GLU A 275 30.56 -11.67 -14.64
N ARG A 276 29.33 -11.17 -14.79
CA ARG A 276 29.07 -9.73 -15.04
C ARG A 276 28.01 -9.09 -14.16
N GLU A 277 27.70 -9.69 -13.01
CA GLU A 277 26.73 -9.20 -12.02
C GLU A 277 25.27 -9.13 -12.53
N GLY A 278 24.31 -9.10 -11.59
CA GLY A 278 22.88 -9.11 -11.86
C GLY A 278 22.34 -10.48 -12.24
N TYR A 279 21.06 -10.51 -12.59
CA TYR A 279 20.34 -11.72 -12.98
C TYR A 279 19.84 -11.59 -14.42
N PHE A 280 20.01 -12.65 -15.20
CA PHE A 280 19.36 -12.78 -16.49
C PHE A 280 17.83 -12.78 -16.30
N SER A 281 17.13 -12.25 -17.31
CA SER A 281 15.68 -12.14 -17.28
C SER A 281 14.96 -13.43 -17.64
N HIS A 282 15.61 -14.33 -18.37
CA HIS A 282 15.01 -15.55 -18.90
C HIS A 282 16.04 -16.69 -18.93
N ILE A 283 15.54 -17.92 -18.81
CA ILE A 283 16.28 -19.13 -19.14
C ILE A 283 15.49 -20.01 -20.10
N ASP A 284 16.20 -20.75 -20.95
CA ASP A 284 15.58 -21.72 -21.86
C ASP A 284 14.95 -22.89 -21.07
N PRO A 285 13.69 -23.28 -21.34
CA PRO A 285 13.02 -24.33 -20.57
C PRO A 285 13.66 -25.72 -20.68
N ILE A 286 14.46 -25.98 -21.73
CA ILE A 286 15.07 -27.29 -21.98
C ILE A 286 16.41 -27.40 -21.27
N ASN A 287 17.29 -26.42 -21.45
CA ASN A 287 18.67 -26.45 -20.98
C ASN A 287 18.92 -25.61 -19.72
N PHE A 288 17.94 -24.81 -19.30
CA PHE A 288 18.07 -23.87 -18.18
C PHE A 288 19.25 -22.91 -18.38
N ASP A 289 19.47 -22.49 -19.63
CA ASP A 289 20.57 -21.62 -20.04
C ASP A 289 20.03 -20.26 -20.52
N PRO A 290 20.44 -19.14 -19.88
CA PRO A 290 20.03 -17.80 -20.30
C PRO A 290 20.65 -17.35 -21.62
N ARG A 291 21.66 -18.06 -22.13
CA ARG A 291 22.38 -17.75 -23.39
C ARG A 291 21.94 -18.63 -24.55
N ASN A 292 20.95 -19.51 -24.37
CA ASN A 292 20.48 -20.37 -25.44
C ASN A 292 19.85 -19.56 -26.59
N GLU A 293 20.02 -20.03 -27.82
CA GLU A 293 19.50 -19.36 -29.02
C GLU A 293 17.97 -19.43 -29.12
N THR A 294 17.34 -20.42 -28.48
CA THR A 294 15.86 -20.56 -28.42
C THR A 294 15.17 -19.35 -27.82
N LEU A 295 15.84 -18.62 -26.92
CA LEU A 295 15.31 -17.42 -26.27
C LEU A 295 15.14 -16.23 -27.21
N GLY A 296 15.69 -16.28 -28.43
CA GLY A 296 15.56 -15.22 -29.43
C GLY A 296 15.95 -13.84 -28.88
N HIS A 297 15.00 -12.91 -28.86
CA HIS A 297 15.21 -11.53 -28.41
C HIS A 297 15.46 -11.40 -26.89
N ASN A 298 15.08 -12.41 -26.09
CA ASN A 298 15.30 -12.45 -24.65
C ASN A 298 16.66 -13.05 -24.24
N ARG A 299 17.40 -13.59 -25.20
CA ARG A 299 18.70 -14.22 -24.95
C ARG A 299 19.67 -13.24 -24.26
N ALA A 300 20.22 -13.66 -23.12
CA ALA A 300 21.24 -12.94 -22.38
C ALA A 300 20.85 -11.46 -22.10
N ARG A 301 19.62 -11.23 -21.65
CA ARG A 301 19.11 -9.90 -21.26
C ARG A 301 18.98 -9.77 -19.75
N LYS A 302 19.22 -8.57 -19.23
CA LYS A 302 19.00 -8.18 -17.83
C LYS A 302 18.02 -7.01 -17.78
N ASN A 303 17.19 -6.92 -16.74
CA ASN A 303 16.24 -5.82 -16.63
C ASN A 303 15.79 -5.55 -15.19
N TRP A 304 14.93 -4.53 -15.02
CA TRP A 304 14.27 -4.25 -13.73
C TRP A 304 13.64 -5.51 -13.12
N ASN A 305 12.87 -6.25 -13.89
CA ASN A 305 12.11 -7.40 -13.40
C ASN A 305 12.99 -8.57 -12.94
N SER A 306 14.19 -8.71 -13.50
CA SER A 306 15.12 -9.78 -13.11
C SER A 306 15.99 -9.41 -11.91
N VAL A 307 16.21 -8.12 -11.67
CA VAL A 307 17.08 -7.64 -10.57
C VAL A 307 16.26 -7.08 -9.42
N GLY A 308 15.41 -6.10 -9.70
CA GLY A 308 14.72 -5.32 -8.69
C GLY A 308 13.46 -5.97 -8.13
N ASP A 309 12.71 -6.74 -8.92
CA ASP A 309 11.45 -7.35 -8.43
C ASP A 309 11.69 -8.40 -7.31
N HIS A 310 12.91 -8.92 -7.15
CA HIS A 310 13.28 -9.77 -6.01
C HIS A 310 12.93 -9.12 -4.66
N ALA A 311 13.28 -7.85 -4.49
CA ALA A 311 13.12 -7.14 -3.22
C ALA A 311 11.66 -7.03 -2.78
N PRO A 312 10.75 -6.38 -3.52
CA PRO A 312 9.36 -6.19 -3.10
C PRO A 312 8.55 -7.48 -3.12
N ALA A 313 8.76 -8.38 -4.10
CA ALA A 313 7.84 -9.50 -4.29
C ALA A 313 7.90 -10.53 -3.17
N TYR A 314 9.09 -10.85 -2.64
CA TYR A 314 9.23 -11.85 -1.59
C TYR A 314 10.39 -11.61 -0.64
N LEU A 315 11.52 -11.09 -1.14
CA LEU A 315 12.78 -11.17 -0.41
C LEU A 315 12.78 -10.30 0.86
N ILE A 316 12.13 -9.12 0.81
CA ILE A 316 11.91 -8.30 2.00
C ILE A 316 11.08 -9.04 3.05
N ASN A 317 9.95 -9.64 2.66
CA ASN A 317 9.11 -10.40 3.58
C ASN A 317 9.82 -11.63 4.15
N LEU A 318 10.68 -12.28 3.36
CA LEU A 318 11.51 -13.39 3.82
C LEU A 318 12.56 -12.93 4.85
N VAL A 319 13.21 -11.79 4.61
CA VAL A 319 14.15 -11.19 5.57
C VAL A 319 13.41 -10.83 6.86
N LEU A 320 12.24 -10.20 6.77
CA LEU A 320 11.44 -9.86 7.96
C LEU A 320 11.00 -11.10 8.74
N ALA A 321 10.73 -12.22 8.07
CA ALA A 321 10.31 -13.46 8.72
C ALA A 321 11.47 -14.25 9.34
N THR A 322 12.70 -14.13 8.82
CA THR A 322 13.83 -15.01 9.19
C THR A 322 15.00 -14.28 9.85
N ASP A 323 15.23 -13.03 9.49
CA ASP A 323 16.44 -12.24 9.80
C ASP A 323 17.75 -12.87 9.27
N ASN A 324 17.64 -13.72 8.23
CA ASN A 324 18.78 -14.48 7.70
C ASN A 324 19.74 -13.61 6.85
N ASP A 325 21.03 -13.66 7.17
CA ASP A 325 22.07 -12.85 6.53
C ASP A 325 22.25 -13.12 5.03
N ARG A 326 22.01 -14.35 4.56
CA ARG A 326 22.08 -14.66 3.11
C ARG A 326 21.07 -13.82 2.33
N TYR A 327 19.85 -13.69 2.85
CA TYR A 327 18.78 -12.95 2.16
C TYR A 327 19.00 -11.44 2.26
N LYS A 328 19.55 -10.94 3.37
CA LYS A 328 20.00 -9.54 3.50
C LYS A 328 21.09 -9.21 2.47
N GLN A 329 22.09 -10.08 2.32
CA GLN A 329 23.15 -9.91 1.31
C GLN A 329 22.57 -9.91 -0.11
N MET A 330 21.57 -10.75 -0.39
CA MET A 330 20.88 -10.75 -1.68
C MET A 330 20.12 -9.43 -1.92
N LEU A 331 19.45 -8.88 -0.89
CA LEU A 331 18.81 -7.56 -0.99
C LEU A 331 19.81 -6.46 -1.29
N GLU A 332 20.88 -6.38 -0.50
CA GLU A 332 21.96 -5.39 -0.68
C GLU A 332 22.55 -5.49 -2.09
N TYR A 333 22.80 -6.71 -2.57
CA TYR A 333 23.30 -6.96 -3.91
C TYR A 333 22.36 -6.42 -5.00
N THR A 334 21.05 -6.63 -4.87
CA THR A 334 20.09 -6.09 -5.84
C THR A 334 20.05 -4.56 -5.82
N ALA A 335 20.10 -3.95 -4.63
CA ALA A 335 20.09 -2.50 -4.46
C ALA A 335 21.36 -1.83 -5.00
N ASP A 336 22.53 -2.42 -4.74
CA ASP A 336 23.83 -1.98 -5.27
C ASP A 336 23.84 -2.08 -6.80
N THR A 337 23.33 -3.19 -7.34
CA THR A 337 23.23 -3.40 -8.80
C THR A 337 22.33 -2.35 -9.45
N ILE A 338 21.17 -2.05 -8.85
CA ILE A 338 20.25 -1.01 -9.35
C ILE A 338 20.95 0.35 -9.33
N THR A 339 21.54 0.72 -8.19
CA THR A 339 22.19 2.03 -8.00
C THR A 339 23.35 2.23 -8.97
N LYS A 340 24.06 1.16 -9.33
CA LYS A 340 25.18 1.18 -10.26
C LYS A 340 24.77 1.32 -11.72
N TYR A 341 23.75 0.59 -12.18
CA TYR A 341 23.50 0.40 -13.62
C TYR A 341 22.25 1.11 -14.17
N PHE A 342 21.25 1.38 -13.34
CA PHE A 342 19.97 1.93 -13.80
C PHE A 342 19.99 3.46 -14.05
N PRO A 343 20.77 4.28 -13.33
CA PRO A 343 20.82 5.71 -13.58
C PRO A 343 21.28 6.05 -15.01
N ASP A 344 20.51 6.89 -15.70
CA ASP A 344 20.82 7.40 -17.04
C ASP A 344 20.49 8.91 -17.16
N TYR A 345 20.65 9.64 -16.05
CA TYR A 345 20.20 11.03 -15.91
C TYR A 345 20.97 12.05 -16.76
N ALA A 346 22.05 11.63 -17.42
CA ALA A 346 22.72 12.46 -18.41
C ALA A 346 21.94 12.53 -19.74
N ASN A 347 21.06 11.55 -20.00
CA ASN A 347 20.35 11.40 -21.28
C ASN A 347 18.82 11.49 -21.13
N SER A 348 18.26 11.16 -19.97
CA SER A 348 16.82 11.09 -19.72
C SER A 348 16.48 11.37 -18.26
N PRO A 349 15.31 11.97 -17.92
CA PRO A 349 14.88 12.05 -16.52
C PRO A 349 14.48 10.68 -15.93
N PHE A 350 14.48 9.61 -16.72
CA PHE A 350 14.11 8.26 -16.30
C PHE A 350 15.31 7.32 -16.28
N VAL A 351 15.25 6.29 -15.44
CA VAL A 351 16.20 5.18 -15.45
C VAL A 351 16.20 4.43 -16.79
N GLN A 352 17.29 3.69 -17.07
CA GLN A 352 17.31 2.63 -18.08
C GLN A 352 16.89 1.32 -17.42
N GLU A 353 15.95 0.60 -18.03
CA GLU A 353 15.38 -0.62 -17.42
C GLU A 353 15.78 -1.91 -18.12
N LYS A 354 16.27 -1.86 -19.36
CA LYS A 354 16.58 -3.01 -20.20
C LYS A 354 18.05 -2.97 -20.63
N PHE A 355 18.74 -4.09 -20.47
CA PHE A 355 20.17 -4.19 -20.70
C PHE A 355 20.54 -5.47 -21.45
N HIS A 356 21.60 -5.36 -22.25
CA HIS A 356 22.35 -6.51 -22.70
C HIS A 356 23.16 -7.12 -21.53
N GLU A 357 23.72 -8.31 -21.75
CA GLU A 357 24.52 -9.02 -20.76
C GLU A 357 25.69 -8.20 -20.17
N ASP A 358 26.29 -7.31 -20.97
CA ASP A 358 27.38 -6.41 -20.57
C ASP A 358 26.92 -5.10 -19.91
N TRP A 359 25.63 -4.99 -19.57
CA TRP A 359 25.01 -3.76 -19.06
C TRP A 359 24.96 -2.58 -20.04
N SER A 360 25.25 -2.79 -21.32
CA SER A 360 24.90 -1.79 -22.33
C SER A 360 23.38 -1.68 -22.48
N HIS A 361 22.89 -0.46 -22.71
CA HIS A 361 21.46 -0.16 -22.77
C HIS A 361 20.81 -0.88 -23.96
N ASP A 362 19.76 -1.66 -23.71
CA ASP A 362 18.90 -2.20 -24.77
C ASP A 362 17.69 -1.27 -24.95
N GLN A 363 17.79 -0.39 -25.95
CA GLN A 363 16.75 0.57 -26.32
C GLN A 363 15.88 0.08 -27.48
N THR A 364 15.99 -1.21 -27.83
CA THR A 364 15.32 -1.82 -28.99
C THR A 364 14.43 -3.00 -28.62
N TRP A 365 14.37 -3.35 -27.34
CA TRP A 365 13.65 -4.52 -26.85
C TRP A 365 12.13 -4.34 -26.96
N GLY A 366 11.47 -5.28 -27.66
CA GLY A 366 10.02 -5.50 -27.62
C GLY A 366 9.16 -4.25 -27.81
N TRP A 367 8.09 -4.13 -27.04
CA TRP A 367 7.27 -2.92 -27.02
C TRP A 367 7.95 -1.76 -26.29
N GLN A 368 8.90 -2.03 -25.37
CA GLN A 368 9.46 -1.00 -24.50
C GLN A 368 10.38 -0.05 -25.27
N GLN A 369 11.17 -0.53 -26.24
CA GLN A 369 12.07 0.31 -27.03
C GLN A 369 12.86 1.29 -26.11
N ASN A 370 12.91 2.60 -26.41
CA ASN A 370 13.46 3.63 -25.52
C ASN A 370 12.37 4.37 -24.72
N ARG A 371 11.43 3.62 -24.12
CA ARG A 371 10.33 4.16 -23.30
C ARG A 371 10.54 3.86 -21.83
N ALA A 372 10.08 4.78 -20.98
CA ALA A 372 10.12 4.65 -19.54
C ALA A 372 8.76 4.21 -19.01
N VAL A 373 8.79 3.28 -18.06
CA VAL A 373 7.65 2.96 -17.23
C VAL A 373 7.73 3.86 -16.00
N VAL A 374 6.84 4.83 -15.87
CA VAL A 374 6.89 5.83 -14.79
C VAL A 374 6.84 5.15 -13.42
N GLY A 375 5.99 4.12 -13.29
CA GLY A 375 5.85 3.36 -12.06
C GLY A 375 7.14 2.67 -11.62
N HIS A 376 7.97 2.17 -12.54
CA HIS A 376 9.23 1.50 -12.17
C HIS A 376 10.26 2.47 -11.58
N ASN A 377 10.29 3.72 -12.03
CA ASN A 377 11.15 4.73 -11.43
C ASN A 377 10.74 4.95 -9.95
N LEU A 378 9.46 5.21 -9.72
CA LEU A 378 8.93 5.38 -8.36
C LEU A 378 9.14 4.10 -7.51
N LYS A 379 8.98 2.92 -8.14
CA LYS A 379 9.25 1.62 -7.52
C LYS A 379 10.69 1.49 -7.02
N ILE A 380 11.67 1.90 -7.82
CA ILE A 380 13.08 1.95 -7.43
C ILE A 380 13.24 2.85 -6.20
N ALA A 381 12.70 4.07 -6.23
CA ALA A 381 12.89 5.03 -5.14
C ALA A 381 12.43 4.48 -3.79
N TRP A 382 11.22 3.93 -3.72
CA TRP A 382 10.66 3.45 -2.44
C TRP A 382 11.30 2.15 -1.96
N ASN A 383 11.77 1.30 -2.89
CA ASN A 383 12.57 0.12 -2.54
C ASN A 383 13.93 0.52 -1.95
N LEU A 384 14.63 1.49 -2.55
CA LEU A 384 15.91 1.97 -2.03
C LEU A 384 15.79 2.61 -0.66
N MET A 385 14.69 3.30 -0.36
CA MET A 385 14.45 3.84 0.98
C MET A 385 14.25 2.75 2.05
N ARG A 386 13.61 1.63 1.69
CA ARG A 386 13.56 0.43 2.56
C ARG A 386 14.96 -0.13 2.79
N MET A 387 15.78 -0.24 1.73
CA MET A 387 17.16 -0.75 1.85
C MET A 387 18.06 0.18 2.66
N HIS A 388 17.90 1.50 2.53
CA HIS A 388 18.61 2.49 3.34
C HIS A 388 18.34 2.29 4.83
N SER A 389 17.09 2.01 5.21
CA SER A 389 16.72 1.73 6.61
C SER A 389 17.41 0.48 7.19
N MET A 390 17.95 -0.40 6.35
CA MET A 390 18.68 -1.61 6.75
C MET A 390 20.22 -1.47 6.67
N PHE A 391 20.73 -0.83 5.61
CA PHE A 391 22.18 -0.81 5.30
C PHE A 391 22.85 0.55 5.45
N ASP A 392 22.08 1.62 5.68
CA ASP A 392 22.58 3.00 5.88
C ASP A 392 23.60 3.45 4.81
N LYS A 393 23.21 3.35 3.53
CA LYS A 393 24.01 3.84 2.40
C LYS A 393 23.41 5.11 1.77
N ASP A 394 24.22 6.18 1.72
CA ASP A 394 23.81 7.49 1.18
C ASP A 394 23.45 7.43 -0.31
N GLU A 395 24.09 6.57 -1.09
CA GLU A 395 23.83 6.41 -2.53
C GLU A 395 22.41 5.91 -2.83
N TYR A 396 21.80 5.15 -1.92
CA TYR A 396 20.41 4.72 -2.04
C TYR A 396 19.45 5.91 -1.88
N VAL A 397 19.70 6.75 -0.88
CA VAL A 397 18.92 7.97 -0.63
C VAL A 397 19.10 8.94 -1.80
N ALA A 398 20.33 9.16 -2.25
CA ALA A 398 20.62 10.07 -3.35
C ALA A 398 19.88 9.69 -4.65
N LEU A 399 19.84 8.39 -5.00
CA LEU A 399 19.09 7.93 -6.16
C LEU A 399 17.57 8.03 -5.95
N ALA A 400 17.06 7.65 -4.78
CA ALA A 400 15.64 7.76 -4.46
C ALA A 400 15.14 9.21 -4.52
N GLU A 401 15.89 10.15 -3.93
CA GLU A 401 15.59 11.58 -4.00
C GLU A 401 15.71 12.13 -5.42
N LYS A 402 16.70 11.66 -6.20
CA LYS A 402 16.84 12.10 -7.59
C LYS A 402 15.62 11.72 -8.44
N ILE A 403 15.10 10.51 -8.24
CA ILE A 403 13.86 10.07 -8.86
C ILE A 403 12.69 10.93 -8.37
N ALA A 404 12.54 11.10 -7.07
CA ALA A 404 11.45 11.86 -6.47
C ALA A 404 11.40 13.33 -6.93
N GLU A 405 12.55 13.94 -7.21
CA GLU A 405 12.66 15.29 -7.77
C GLU A 405 12.17 15.34 -9.24
N LEU A 406 12.52 14.35 -10.05
CA LEU A 406 12.30 14.37 -11.51
C LEU A 406 10.90 13.86 -11.92
N MET A 407 10.35 12.89 -11.18
CA MET A 407 9.10 12.23 -11.59
C MET A 407 7.88 13.14 -11.66
N PRO A 408 7.67 14.13 -10.77
CA PRO A 408 6.53 15.03 -10.86
C PRO A 408 6.44 15.72 -12.23
N GLU A 409 7.54 16.28 -12.73
CA GLU A 409 7.57 16.96 -14.03
C GLU A 409 7.52 15.97 -15.21
N ALA A 410 8.28 14.88 -15.14
CA ALA A 410 8.47 13.99 -16.28
C ALA A 410 7.34 12.96 -16.46
N GLY A 411 6.72 12.48 -15.37
CA GLY A 411 5.77 11.37 -15.39
C GLY A 411 4.46 11.61 -14.61
N GLY A 412 4.34 12.70 -13.85
CA GLY A 412 3.14 13.07 -13.12
C GLY A 412 2.16 13.92 -13.93
N ASP A 413 0.86 13.76 -13.71
CA ASP A 413 -0.14 14.68 -14.24
C ASP A 413 -0.33 15.86 -13.28
N GLN A 414 0.45 16.93 -13.49
CA GLN A 414 0.44 18.10 -12.62
C GLN A 414 -0.89 18.88 -12.61
N GLN A 415 -1.78 18.64 -13.57
CA GLN A 415 -3.10 19.28 -13.59
C GLN A 415 -4.17 18.46 -12.88
N ARG A 416 -4.17 17.14 -13.08
CA ARG A 416 -5.27 16.25 -12.68
C ARG A 416 -4.93 15.35 -11.49
N GLY A 417 -3.65 15.25 -11.16
CA GLY A 417 -3.12 14.28 -10.20
C GLY A 417 -2.90 12.89 -10.81
N GLY A 418 -2.19 12.05 -10.08
CA GLY A 418 -1.82 10.70 -10.49
C GLY A 418 -0.63 10.64 -11.46
N TRP A 419 -0.23 9.41 -11.76
CA TRP A 419 0.98 9.07 -12.50
C TRP A 419 0.62 8.42 -13.84
N TYR A 420 1.25 8.87 -14.92
CA TYR A 420 1.04 8.32 -16.26
C TYR A 420 1.66 6.93 -16.41
N ASP A 421 1.25 6.22 -17.46
CA ASP A 421 1.68 4.85 -17.74
C ASP A 421 3.12 4.78 -18.30
N VAL A 422 3.24 4.80 -19.63
CA VAL A 422 4.51 4.72 -20.36
C VAL A 422 4.70 5.94 -21.25
N VAL A 423 5.91 6.51 -21.20
CA VAL A 423 6.30 7.69 -21.99
C VAL A 423 7.63 7.47 -22.71
N GLU A 424 7.87 8.19 -23.80
CA GLU A 424 9.17 8.23 -24.47
C GLU A 424 10.22 8.84 -23.53
N ARG A 425 11.41 8.21 -23.39
CA ARG A 425 12.44 8.64 -22.42
C ARG A 425 13.08 9.99 -22.75
N THR A 426 13.07 10.38 -24.02
CA THR A 426 13.73 11.59 -24.52
C THR A 426 12.74 12.47 -25.26
N LEU A 427 12.92 13.79 -25.15
CA LEU A 427 12.19 14.76 -25.97
C LEU A 427 12.80 14.81 -27.37
N ALA A 428 11.97 14.79 -28.42
CA ALA A 428 12.44 15.11 -29.76
C ALA A 428 12.66 16.63 -29.94
N GLU A 429 13.31 17.02 -31.03
CA GLU A 429 13.58 18.42 -31.32
C GLU A 429 12.28 19.25 -31.36
N GLY A 430 12.24 20.31 -30.54
CA GLY A 430 11.09 21.22 -30.44
C GLY A 430 9.95 20.71 -29.54
N GLU A 431 10.08 19.54 -28.92
CA GLU A 431 9.11 19.01 -27.97
C GLU A 431 9.31 19.55 -26.56
N THR A 432 8.21 19.72 -25.84
CA THR A 432 8.17 20.21 -24.45
C THR A 432 7.56 19.19 -23.48
N TYR A 433 7.02 18.10 -24.00
CA TYR A 433 6.40 17.02 -23.22
C TYR A 433 6.88 15.69 -23.75
N HIS A 434 7.21 14.78 -22.84
CA HIS A 434 7.45 13.38 -23.17
C HIS A 434 6.19 12.79 -23.80
N ARG A 435 6.34 12.09 -24.93
CA ARG A 435 5.18 11.53 -25.64
C ARG A 435 4.68 10.28 -24.94
N PHE A 436 3.37 10.21 -24.75
CA PHE A 436 2.72 8.98 -24.31
C PHE A 436 2.92 7.88 -25.36
N ALA A 437 3.35 6.70 -24.94
CA ALA A 437 3.62 5.60 -25.87
C ALA A 437 2.35 5.16 -26.61
N TRP A 438 1.21 5.15 -25.91
CA TRP A 438 -0.09 4.75 -26.48
C TRP A 438 -1.25 5.65 -26.04
N HIS A 439 -1.23 6.13 -24.80
CA HIS A 439 -2.34 6.85 -24.19
C HIS A 439 -1.89 7.60 -22.92
N ASP A 440 -2.72 8.53 -22.47
CA ASP A 440 -2.58 9.30 -21.23
C ASP A 440 -3.34 8.68 -20.03
N ARG A 441 -3.83 7.45 -20.19
CA ARG A 441 -4.49 6.69 -19.12
C ARG A 441 -3.51 6.37 -17.99
N LYS A 442 -4.07 6.10 -16.82
CA LYS A 442 -3.32 5.86 -15.57
C LYS A 442 -3.70 4.49 -15.04
N ALA A 443 -2.69 3.67 -14.79
CA ALA A 443 -2.84 2.30 -14.28
C ALA A 443 -2.78 2.27 -12.75
N TRP A 444 -3.62 1.42 -12.16
CA TRP A 444 -3.77 1.28 -10.71
C TRP A 444 -2.44 0.97 -10.01
N TRP A 445 -1.65 0.06 -10.57
CA TRP A 445 -0.39 -0.40 -9.98
C TRP A 445 0.68 0.70 -9.94
N GLN A 446 0.65 1.65 -10.88
CA GLN A 446 1.57 2.78 -10.88
C GLN A 446 1.18 3.83 -9.85
N GLN A 447 -0.11 3.96 -9.56
CA GLN A 447 -0.56 4.86 -8.52
C GLN A 447 -0.05 4.39 -7.16
N GLU A 448 -0.09 3.08 -6.91
CA GLU A 448 0.57 2.50 -5.73
C GLU A 448 2.04 2.89 -5.66
N GLN A 449 2.82 2.70 -6.74
CA GLN A 449 4.26 2.99 -6.68
C GLN A 449 4.54 4.44 -6.31
N GLY A 450 3.75 5.39 -6.83
CA GLY A 450 3.85 6.80 -6.46
C GLY A 450 3.46 7.06 -5.01
N ILE A 451 2.32 6.53 -4.55
CA ILE A 451 1.86 6.70 -3.17
C ILE A 451 2.91 6.18 -2.19
N LEU A 452 3.38 4.94 -2.38
CA LEU A 452 4.34 4.31 -1.48
C LEU A 452 5.69 5.02 -1.49
N ALA A 453 6.15 5.51 -2.65
CA ALA A 453 7.38 6.29 -2.75
C ALA A 453 7.34 7.58 -1.93
N TYR A 454 6.32 8.40 -2.13
CA TYR A 454 6.28 9.66 -1.42
C TYR A 454 5.92 9.49 0.06
N LEU A 455 5.14 8.47 0.44
CA LEU A 455 4.88 8.16 1.86
C LEU A 455 6.16 7.75 2.60
N ILE A 456 6.95 6.83 2.05
CA ILE A 456 8.17 6.38 2.73
C ILE A 456 9.25 7.48 2.74
N LEU A 457 9.40 8.23 1.64
CA LEU A 457 10.30 9.38 1.59
C LEU A 457 9.91 10.46 2.62
N ALA A 458 8.61 10.79 2.71
CA ALA A 458 8.11 11.73 3.71
C ALA A 458 8.35 11.21 5.14
N GLY A 459 8.06 9.93 5.39
CA GLY A 459 8.19 9.32 6.70
C GLY A 459 9.63 9.18 7.22
N ILE A 460 10.60 9.04 6.32
CA ILE A 460 12.03 8.90 6.67
C ILE A 460 12.74 10.27 6.66
N LEU A 461 12.54 11.06 5.62
CA LEU A 461 13.29 12.31 5.39
C LEU A 461 12.59 13.55 5.95
N ASN A 462 11.31 13.44 6.37
CA ASN A 462 10.51 14.51 6.95
C ASN A 462 10.44 15.79 6.09
N LYS A 463 10.43 15.66 4.76
CA LYS A 463 10.26 16.78 3.84
C LYS A 463 8.79 17.01 3.51
N GLU A 464 8.30 18.23 3.74
CA GLU A 464 6.90 18.61 3.50
C GLU A 464 6.46 18.44 2.04
N GLU A 465 7.38 18.65 1.09
CA GLU A 465 7.13 18.45 -0.35
C GLU A 465 6.77 16.99 -0.67
N TYR A 466 7.46 16.03 -0.05
CA TYR A 466 7.14 14.62 -0.25
C TYR A 466 5.81 14.25 0.39
N LEU A 467 5.50 14.81 1.56
CA LEU A 467 4.18 14.61 2.17
C LEU A 467 3.06 15.18 1.30
N LYS A 468 3.28 16.36 0.70
CA LYS A 468 2.36 16.97 -0.27
C LYS A 468 2.10 16.03 -1.46
N LEU A 469 3.16 15.51 -2.08
CA LEU A 469 3.05 14.58 -3.22
C LEU A 469 2.40 13.24 -2.84
N ALA A 470 2.66 12.74 -1.63
CA ALA A 470 2.01 11.55 -1.09
C ALA A 470 0.50 11.74 -0.94
N ARG A 471 0.08 12.90 -0.41
CA ARG A 471 -1.33 13.27 -0.24
C ARG A 471 -2.03 13.43 -1.57
N GLU A 472 -1.43 14.12 -2.53
CA GLU A 472 -1.99 14.30 -3.88
C GLU A 472 -2.12 12.98 -4.65
N SER A 473 -1.12 12.09 -4.50
CA SER A 473 -1.18 10.75 -5.11
C SER A 473 -2.26 9.89 -4.46
N SER A 474 -2.34 9.90 -3.13
CA SER A 474 -3.33 9.14 -2.37
C SER A 474 -4.74 9.63 -2.63
N SER A 475 -4.94 10.94 -2.74
CA SER A 475 -6.23 11.53 -3.06
C SER A 475 -6.71 11.14 -4.46
N PHE A 476 -5.80 11.07 -5.45
CA PHE A 476 -6.18 10.70 -6.82
C PHE A 476 -6.62 9.24 -6.89
N TYR A 477 -5.86 8.33 -6.27
CA TYR A 477 -6.22 6.92 -6.21
C TYR A 477 -7.59 6.72 -5.55
N ASN A 478 -7.78 7.25 -4.33
CA ASN A 478 -9.01 7.04 -3.59
C ASN A 478 -10.23 7.70 -4.25
N ALA A 479 -10.05 8.80 -5.01
CA ALA A 479 -11.16 9.47 -5.68
C ALA A 479 -11.62 8.77 -6.97
N TRP A 480 -10.71 8.08 -7.67
CA TRP A 480 -10.96 7.70 -9.07
C TRP A 480 -10.78 6.21 -9.38
N PHE A 481 -10.03 5.46 -8.58
CA PHE A 481 -9.77 4.04 -8.85
C PHE A 481 -10.71 3.06 -8.14
N LEU A 482 -11.33 3.48 -7.04
CA LEU A 482 -12.23 2.62 -6.27
C LEU A 482 -13.54 2.42 -7.02
N ASP A 483 -13.92 1.17 -7.23
CA ASP A 483 -15.19 0.82 -7.88
C ASP A 483 -16.27 0.62 -6.80
N HIS A 484 -16.97 1.70 -6.48
CA HIS A 484 -18.02 1.69 -5.46
C HIS A 484 -19.32 0.99 -5.91
N GLU A 485 -19.42 0.53 -7.16
CA GLU A 485 -20.59 -0.19 -7.67
C GLU A 485 -20.41 -1.71 -7.59
N SER A 486 -19.28 -2.21 -8.11
CA SER A 486 -19.00 -3.66 -8.17
C SER A 486 -17.98 -4.14 -7.14
N GLY A 487 -17.25 -3.23 -6.49
CA GLY A 487 -16.13 -3.55 -5.61
C GLY A 487 -14.79 -3.70 -6.34
N GLY A 488 -13.72 -3.82 -5.56
CA GLY A 488 -12.36 -3.82 -6.10
C GLY A 488 -11.93 -2.45 -6.66
N VAL A 489 -10.98 -2.47 -7.59
CA VAL A 489 -10.45 -1.25 -8.23
C VAL A 489 -10.55 -1.34 -9.74
N TYR A 490 -10.62 -0.21 -10.43
CA TYR A 490 -10.48 -0.18 -11.89
C TYR A 490 -9.04 -0.47 -12.30
N PHE A 491 -8.85 -1.19 -13.40
CA PHE A 491 -7.51 -1.43 -13.97
C PHE A 491 -6.93 -0.10 -14.46
N ASN A 492 -7.66 0.64 -15.30
CA ASN A 492 -7.24 1.93 -15.82
C ASN A 492 -8.32 2.99 -15.62
N VAL A 493 -7.87 4.23 -15.41
CA VAL A 493 -8.71 5.43 -15.56
C VAL A 493 -8.15 6.29 -16.69
N LEU A 494 -9.02 7.05 -17.35
CA LEU A 494 -8.62 8.13 -18.25
C LEU A 494 -7.84 9.20 -17.48
N ALA A 495 -7.11 10.08 -18.18
CA ALA A 495 -6.35 11.15 -17.52
C ALA A 495 -7.19 11.99 -16.55
N ASN A 496 -8.49 12.18 -16.85
CA ASN A 496 -9.46 12.92 -16.02
C ASN A 496 -10.11 12.10 -14.89
N GLY A 497 -9.66 10.88 -14.62
CA GLY A 497 -10.15 10.04 -13.53
C GLY A 497 -11.37 9.18 -13.87
N LEU A 498 -11.99 9.33 -15.05
CA LEU A 498 -13.12 8.47 -15.44
C LEU A 498 -12.65 7.03 -15.70
N PRO A 499 -13.40 5.99 -15.28
CA PRO A 499 -13.02 4.60 -15.52
C PRO A 499 -12.87 4.27 -17.01
N TYR A 500 -11.81 3.55 -17.36
CA TYR A 500 -11.61 3.03 -18.71
C TYR A 500 -12.04 1.57 -18.78
N LEU A 501 -13.12 1.28 -19.52
CA LEU A 501 -13.80 -0.02 -19.49
C LEU A 501 -13.83 -0.74 -20.85
N LEU A 502 -12.74 -0.65 -21.63
CA LEU A 502 -12.63 -1.34 -22.92
C LEU A 502 -11.67 -2.53 -22.86
N GLY A 503 -11.95 -3.55 -23.69
CA GLY A 503 -11.07 -4.71 -23.86
C GLY A 503 -10.91 -5.52 -22.56
N THR A 504 -9.69 -5.98 -22.30
CA THR A 504 -9.32 -6.70 -21.06
C THR A 504 -9.04 -5.76 -19.89
N GLU A 505 -8.86 -4.46 -20.15
CA GLU A 505 -8.56 -3.44 -19.13
C GLU A 505 -9.81 -3.00 -18.34
N ARG A 506 -10.94 -3.69 -18.52
CA ARG A 506 -12.13 -3.57 -17.64
C ARG A 506 -12.22 -4.66 -16.58
N ASN A 507 -11.38 -5.69 -16.70
CA ASN A 507 -11.48 -6.90 -15.91
C ASN A 507 -10.88 -6.71 -14.51
N LYS A 508 -11.47 -7.36 -13.50
CA LYS A 508 -10.98 -7.36 -12.11
C LYS A 508 -9.93 -8.44 -11.84
N GLY A 509 -9.78 -9.36 -12.80
CA GLY A 509 -8.83 -10.46 -12.80
C GLY A 509 -8.28 -10.67 -14.21
N SER A 510 -6.95 -10.73 -14.34
CA SER A 510 -6.23 -11.07 -15.58
C SER A 510 -4.81 -11.52 -15.23
N HIS A 511 -4.01 -11.93 -16.23
CA HIS A 511 -2.57 -12.16 -16.06
C HIS A 511 -1.87 -10.99 -15.32
N SER A 512 -2.27 -9.76 -15.62
CA SER A 512 -1.65 -8.56 -15.06
C SER A 512 -2.27 -8.12 -13.73
N MET A 513 -3.44 -8.62 -13.34
CA MET A 513 -4.19 -8.10 -12.19
C MET A 513 -4.86 -9.22 -11.40
N SER A 514 -4.49 -9.35 -10.12
CA SER A 514 -5.19 -10.22 -9.17
C SER A 514 -4.95 -9.75 -7.73
N GLY A 515 -5.53 -8.60 -7.39
CA GLY A 515 -5.49 -8.01 -6.05
C GLY A 515 -4.15 -7.42 -5.62
N TYR A 516 -3.02 -8.09 -5.86
CA TYR A 516 -1.71 -7.84 -5.25
C TYR A 516 -1.38 -6.37 -4.98
N HIS A 517 -1.31 -5.53 -6.03
CA HIS A 517 -0.95 -4.12 -5.92
C HIS A 517 -1.92 -3.29 -5.05
N SER A 518 -3.21 -3.66 -5.02
CA SER A 518 -4.18 -2.97 -4.15
C SER A 518 -4.06 -3.43 -2.69
N PHE A 519 -3.78 -4.71 -2.44
CA PHE A 519 -3.50 -5.21 -1.08
C PHE A 519 -2.15 -4.69 -0.54
N GLU A 520 -1.11 -4.66 -1.38
CA GLU A 520 0.20 -4.11 -1.02
C GLU A 520 0.10 -2.60 -0.75
N LEU A 521 -0.61 -1.86 -1.60
CA LEU A 521 -0.89 -0.44 -1.36
C LEU A 521 -1.57 -0.21 -0.01
N THR A 522 -2.70 -0.87 0.25
CA THR A 522 -3.46 -0.67 1.50
C THR A 522 -2.61 -1.05 2.73
N TYR A 523 -1.84 -2.13 2.66
CA TYR A 523 -0.93 -2.53 3.72
C TYR A 523 0.18 -1.50 3.98
N LEU A 524 0.98 -1.20 2.97
CA LEU A 524 2.15 -0.34 3.15
C LEU A 524 1.76 1.12 3.33
N ALA A 525 0.67 1.60 2.72
CA ALA A 525 0.13 2.93 3.01
C ALA A 525 -0.34 3.04 4.46
N SER A 526 -0.96 2.00 5.03
CA SER A 526 -1.27 1.98 6.48
C SER A 526 0.01 2.08 7.30
N VAL A 527 1.00 1.23 7.00
CA VAL A 527 2.28 1.17 7.74
C VAL A 527 2.99 2.53 7.70
N TYR A 528 3.17 3.12 6.54
CA TYR A 528 3.91 4.38 6.41
C TYR A 528 3.10 5.57 6.92
N SER A 529 1.81 5.67 6.57
CA SER A 529 0.96 6.76 7.04
C SER A 529 0.86 6.74 8.57
N ASN A 530 0.50 5.60 9.16
CA ASN A 530 0.30 5.52 10.61
C ASN A 530 1.62 5.57 11.36
N LEU A 531 2.58 4.69 11.06
CA LEU A 531 3.75 4.55 11.91
C LEU A 531 4.82 5.63 11.65
N LEU A 532 4.99 6.06 10.40
CA LEU A 532 6.05 7.01 10.05
C LEU A 532 5.57 8.46 9.95
N VAL A 533 4.37 8.72 9.41
CA VAL A 533 3.88 10.08 9.14
C VAL A 533 3.04 10.63 10.30
N THR A 534 1.87 10.03 10.57
CA THR A 534 0.89 10.52 11.56
C THR A 534 1.19 10.03 12.98
N LYS A 535 2.18 9.15 13.12
CA LYS A 535 2.67 8.58 14.39
C LYS A 535 1.56 7.91 15.23
N GLN A 536 0.67 7.17 14.58
CA GLN A 536 -0.39 6.38 15.19
C GLN A 536 0.01 4.90 15.36
N PRO A 537 -0.45 4.21 16.43
CA PRO A 537 -0.19 2.80 16.64
C PRO A 537 -0.95 1.93 15.63
N MET A 538 -0.44 0.72 15.40
CA MET A 538 -1.06 -0.27 14.53
C MET A 538 -1.09 -1.65 15.16
N GLN A 539 -2.11 -2.42 14.81
CA GLN A 539 -2.27 -3.80 15.22
C GLN A 539 -1.96 -4.74 14.05
N PHE A 540 -1.24 -5.82 14.33
CA PHE A 540 -0.94 -6.88 13.37
C PHE A 540 -1.27 -8.25 13.95
N PHE A 541 -1.65 -9.17 13.07
CA PHE A 541 -2.07 -10.52 13.44
C PHE A 541 -1.19 -11.57 12.77
N PHE A 542 -0.84 -12.60 13.53
CA PHE A 542 -0.08 -13.76 13.07
C PHE A 542 -0.76 -15.04 13.58
N LYS A 543 -0.46 -16.18 12.96
CA LYS A 543 -0.97 -17.49 13.42
C LYS A 543 0.11 -18.58 13.32
N PRO A 544 1.28 -18.37 13.93
CA PRO A 544 2.40 -19.28 13.75
C PRO A 544 2.13 -20.65 14.39
N ASN A 545 2.69 -21.69 13.79
CA ASN A 545 3.03 -22.91 14.51
C ASN A 545 4.38 -22.68 15.22
N PRO A 546 4.43 -22.62 16.58
CA PRO A 546 5.68 -22.33 17.28
C PRO A 546 6.82 -23.28 16.93
N ALA A 547 6.52 -24.57 16.69
CA ALA A 547 7.52 -25.57 16.32
C ALA A 547 8.09 -25.41 14.90
N GLY A 548 7.45 -24.62 14.05
CA GLY A 548 7.90 -24.32 12.69
C GLY A 548 8.90 -23.18 12.60
N LEU A 549 9.02 -22.36 13.67
CA LEU A 549 9.92 -21.22 13.73
C LEU A 549 11.20 -21.55 14.49
N GLU A 550 12.33 -21.05 13.97
CA GLU A 550 13.61 -21.19 14.65
C GLU A 550 13.55 -20.55 16.04
N ASN A 551 13.98 -21.31 17.05
CA ASN A 551 13.96 -20.90 18.46
C ASN A 551 12.57 -20.44 18.98
N ARG A 552 11.48 -20.79 18.29
CA ARG A 552 10.11 -20.29 18.56
C ARG A 552 9.99 -18.76 18.53
N ILE A 553 10.85 -18.08 17.77
CA ILE A 553 10.83 -16.61 17.69
C ILE A 553 9.95 -16.18 16.52
N LEU A 554 8.89 -15.44 16.82
CA LEU A 554 8.10 -14.72 15.81
C LEU A 554 8.66 -13.30 15.66
N ARG A 555 8.91 -12.89 14.42
CA ARG A 555 9.30 -11.53 14.06
C ARG A 555 8.10 -10.77 13.54
N VAL A 556 7.84 -9.59 14.09
CA VAL A 556 6.59 -8.87 13.86
C VAL A 556 6.76 -7.50 13.19
N GLN A 557 7.99 -7.16 12.80
CA GLN A 557 8.25 -5.93 12.05
C GLN A 557 7.42 -5.92 10.75
N PRO A 558 6.62 -4.88 10.47
CA PRO A 558 5.66 -4.88 9.36
C PRO A 558 6.35 -4.68 8.00
N ASP A 559 7.34 -3.79 7.94
CA ASP A 559 8.18 -3.57 6.78
C ASP A 559 9.57 -3.12 7.27
N ILE A 560 10.56 -2.97 6.37
CA ILE A 560 11.88 -2.46 6.76
C ILE A 560 11.78 -0.95 7.05
N LEU A 561 11.44 -0.64 8.30
CA LEU A 561 11.35 0.71 8.85
C LEU A 561 12.71 1.14 9.44
N PRO A 562 12.95 2.47 9.61
CA PRO A 562 14.14 2.95 10.31
C PRO A 562 14.26 2.31 11.69
N ALA A 563 15.47 1.86 12.06
CA ALA A 563 15.72 1.25 13.35
C ALA A 563 15.28 2.16 14.51
N GLY A 564 14.56 1.62 15.49
CA GLY A 564 14.04 2.40 16.63
C GLY A 564 12.87 3.34 16.30
N SER A 565 12.30 3.30 15.10
CA SER A 565 11.11 4.10 14.76
C SER A 565 9.83 3.61 15.44
N VAL A 566 9.74 2.31 15.75
CA VAL A 566 8.59 1.66 16.38
C VAL A 566 9.04 0.64 17.43
N GLN A 567 8.16 0.31 18.36
CA GLN A 567 8.35 -0.74 19.36
C GLN A 567 7.06 -1.53 19.61
N ILE A 568 7.18 -2.76 20.14
CA ILE A 568 6.02 -3.50 20.64
C ILE A 568 5.56 -2.90 21.97
N THR A 569 4.28 -2.58 22.08
CA THR A 569 3.67 -2.09 23.33
C THR A 569 2.70 -3.07 23.95
N ALA A 570 2.12 -3.97 23.17
CA ALA A 570 1.25 -5.03 23.68
C ALA A 570 1.28 -6.26 22.79
N VAL A 571 1.20 -7.43 23.41
CA VAL A 571 1.01 -8.72 22.73
C VAL A 571 -0.12 -9.47 23.41
N THR A 572 -0.95 -10.12 22.60
CA THR A 572 -1.87 -11.16 23.06
C THR A 572 -1.66 -12.44 22.28
N ILE A 573 -1.78 -13.58 22.96
CA ILE A 573 -1.80 -14.91 22.37
C ILE A 573 -3.13 -15.56 22.75
N ASP A 574 -3.90 -15.97 21.74
CA ASP A 574 -5.24 -16.54 21.87
C ASP A 574 -6.17 -15.67 22.74
N GLY A 575 -6.08 -14.34 22.55
CA GLY A 575 -6.87 -13.33 23.27
C GLY A 575 -6.41 -13.05 24.70
N LYS A 576 -5.31 -13.65 25.17
CA LYS A 576 -4.75 -13.41 26.52
C LYS A 576 -3.48 -12.57 26.42
N ALA A 577 -3.30 -11.63 27.34
CA ALA A 577 -2.08 -10.84 27.45
C ALA A 577 -0.83 -11.72 27.56
N TYR A 578 0.25 -11.31 26.89
CA TYR A 578 1.50 -12.04 26.81
C TYR A 578 2.68 -11.08 26.93
N ASP A 579 3.70 -11.47 27.71
CA ASP A 579 4.79 -10.58 28.15
C ASP A 579 6.19 -11.01 27.67
N LYS A 580 6.33 -12.20 27.06
CA LYS A 580 7.62 -12.66 26.53
C LYS A 580 7.87 -12.15 25.12
N PHE A 581 8.18 -10.87 25.02
CA PHE A 581 8.57 -10.22 23.78
C PHE A 581 9.70 -9.22 24.01
N ASP A 582 10.49 -8.99 22.96
CA ASP A 582 11.46 -7.91 22.89
C ASP A 582 10.83 -6.74 22.14
N ALA A 583 10.62 -5.64 22.87
CA ALA A 583 9.94 -4.46 22.36
C ALA A 583 10.72 -3.74 21.27
N GLU A 584 12.04 -3.66 21.38
CA GLU A 584 12.91 -2.93 20.45
C GLU A 584 13.32 -3.80 19.27
N ALA A 585 13.61 -5.08 19.52
CA ALA A 585 13.95 -6.03 18.45
C ALA A 585 12.72 -6.50 17.64
N LEU A 586 11.50 -6.12 18.07
CA LEU A 586 10.25 -6.50 17.43
C LEU A 586 10.09 -8.03 17.29
N THR A 587 10.37 -8.75 18.38
CA THR A 587 10.29 -10.21 18.41
C THR A 587 9.45 -10.72 19.59
N ILE A 588 8.82 -11.88 19.41
CA ILE A 588 7.98 -12.55 20.42
C ILE A 588 8.49 -13.97 20.59
N GLU A 589 8.81 -14.37 21.83
CA GLU A 589 9.14 -15.77 22.16
C GLU A 589 7.83 -16.55 22.31
N LEU A 590 7.51 -17.42 21.36
CA LEU A 590 6.26 -18.17 21.38
C LEU A 590 6.28 -19.30 22.44
N PRO A 591 5.11 -19.63 23.02
CA PRO A 591 4.99 -20.75 23.95
C PRO A 591 5.33 -22.09 23.27
N ASP A 592 5.87 -23.02 24.05
CA ASP A 592 6.17 -24.38 23.60
C ASP A 592 4.88 -25.22 23.50
N VAL A 593 4.13 -25.02 22.41
CA VAL A 593 2.90 -25.76 22.09
C VAL A 593 2.96 -26.34 20.68
N LYS A 594 2.19 -27.40 20.45
CA LYS A 594 2.18 -28.16 19.19
C LYS A 594 1.09 -27.72 18.19
N HIS A 595 0.30 -26.71 18.54
CA HIS A 595 -0.77 -26.18 17.69
C HIS A 595 -0.47 -24.73 17.32
N HIS A 596 -1.14 -24.24 16.28
CA HIS A 596 -1.06 -22.84 15.89
C HIS A 596 -1.65 -21.95 16.98
N VAL A 597 -1.00 -20.81 17.24
CA VAL A 597 -1.45 -19.81 18.22
C VAL A 597 -1.78 -18.51 17.52
N LYS A 598 -2.91 -17.88 17.86
CA LYS A 598 -3.27 -16.57 17.29
C LYS A 598 -2.55 -15.48 18.06
N VAL A 599 -1.61 -14.81 17.40
CA VAL A 599 -0.86 -13.70 17.98
C VAL A 599 -1.45 -12.40 17.46
N CYS A 600 -1.75 -11.47 18.36
CA CYS A 600 -2.07 -10.10 18.03
C CYS A 600 -1.04 -9.20 18.71
N VAL A 601 -0.38 -8.35 17.94
CA VAL A 601 0.65 -7.43 18.43
C VAL A 601 0.29 -5.99 18.09
N ILE A 602 0.55 -5.08 19.02
CA ILE A 602 0.43 -3.64 18.81
C ILE A 602 1.82 -3.04 18.71
N LEU A 603 2.09 -2.40 17.58
CA LEU A 603 3.28 -1.60 17.35
C LEU A 603 2.94 -0.13 17.54
N THR A 604 3.84 0.60 18.19
CA THR A 604 3.68 2.02 18.47
C THR A 604 4.95 2.76 18.07
N PRO A 605 4.85 3.90 17.39
CA PRO A 605 6.02 4.73 17.10
C PRO A 605 6.74 5.15 18.38
N VAL A 606 8.06 5.11 18.42
CA VAL A 606 8.82 5.38 19.66
C VAL A 606 8.61 6.82 20.14
N ASP A 607 8.57 7.79 19.22
CA ASP A 607 8.22 9.18 19.54
C ASP A 607 6.75 9.34 20.00
N ALA A 608 5.86 8.43 19.57
CA ALA A 608 4.48 8.39 20.02
C ALA A 608 4.31 7.68 21.36
N ALA A 609 5.28 6.89 21.82
CA ALA A 609 5.27 6.32 23.17
C ALA A 609 5.51 7.38 24.27
N GLN A 610 5.83 8.62 23.86
CA GLN A 610 5.76 9.83 24.69
C GLN A 610 4.45 10.60 24.47
N ARG A 611 3.74 10.43 23.34
CA ARG A 611 2.48 11.12 23.05
C ARG A 611 1.27 10.34 23.59
N LEU A 612 0.18 11.06 23.87
CA LEU A 612 -1.06 10.44 24.31
C LEU A 612 -1.65 9.52 23.23
N LEU A 613 -1.80 8.24 23.57
CA LEU A 613 -2.54 7.24 22.82
C LEU A 613 -3.88 6.98 23.48
N THR A 614 -4.94 6.87 22.68
CA THR A 614 -6.31 6.63 23.15
C THR A 614 -6.89 5.42 22.43
N ARG A 615 -7.51 4.50 23.16
CA ARG A 615 -8.33 3.43 22.58
C ARG A 615 -9.66 3.36 23.31
N LEU A 616 -10.75 3.31 22.56
CA LEU A 616 -12.10 3.14 23.10
C LEU A 616 -12.57 1.70 22.91
N ASP A 617 -13.17 1.11 23.95
CA ASP A 617 -13.82 -0.19 23.91
C ASP A 617 -15.24 -0.05 24.48
N VAL A 618 -16.23 -0.58 23.79
CA VAL A 618 -17.65 -0.40 24.12
C VAL A 618 -18.29 -1.77 24.29
N ASP A 619 -18.64 -2.10 25.54
CA ASP A 619 -19.49 -3.24 25.88
C ASP A 619 -20.88 -2.73 26.31
N ASN A 620 -21.90 -3.58 26.19
CA ASN A 620 -23.33 -3.29 26.41
C ASN A 620 -23.66 -2.64 27.77
N GLN A 621 -22.74 -2.63 28.74
CA GLN A 621 -22.92 -2.02 30.05
C GLN A 621 -21.79 -1.05 30.47
N ARG A 622 -20.70 -0.96 29.71
CA ARG A 622 -19.50 -0.21 30.11
C ARG A 622 -18.72 0.25 28.89
N THR A 623 -18.31 1.52 28.88
CA THR A 623 -17.33 2.05 27.93
C THR A 623 -15.99 2.21 28.63
N THR A 624 -14.93 1.66 28.05
CA THR A 624 -13.56 1.75 28.57
C THR A 624 -12.73 2.60 27.63
N LEU A 625 -12.13 3.68 28.14
CA LEU A 625 -11.14 4.47 27.43
C LEU A 625 -9.77 4.17 28.01
N TYR A 626 -8.89 3.60 27.18
CA TYR A 626 -7.51 3.32 27.52
C TYR A 626 -6.64 4.50 27.10
N LEU A 627 -5.87 5.04 28.05
CA LEU A 627 -4.88 6.08 27.83
C LEU A 627 -3.46 5.53 28.06
N ALA A 628 -2.56 5.81 27.14
CA ALA A 628 -1.14 5.50 27.27
C ALA A 628 -0.26 6.68 26.81
N GLY A 629 0.99 6.75 27.29
CA GLY A 629 1.92 7.85 26.94
C GLY A 629 1.84 9.03 27.90
N GLU A 630 1.96 10.27 27.40
CA GLU A 630 1.92 11.49 28.24
C GLU A 630 0.77 12.41 27.82
N ILE A 631 0.05 12.98 28.80
CA ILE A 631 -0.91 14.06 28.55
C ILE A 631 -0.21 15.39 28.80
N ASP A 632 0.02 16.14 27.74
CA ASP A 632 0.51 17.52 27.79
C ASP A 632 -0.39 18.46 26.96
N GLN A 633 -0.03 19.74 26.91
CA GLN A 633 -0.76 20.74 26.15
C GLN A 633 -0.90 20.40 24.65
N SER A 634 0.07 19.68 24.06
CA SER A 634 0.04 19.28 22.65
C SER A 634 -0.94 18.13 22.39
N SER A 635 -1.18 17.29 23.40
CA SER A 635 -2.07 16.14 23.33
C SER A 635 -3.56 16.44 23.54
N LEU A 636 -3.90 17.66 24.00
CA LEU A 636 -5.28 18.04 24.36
C LEU A 636 -6.30 17.88 23.23
N PRO A 637 -6.01 18.20 21.95
CA PRO A 637 -6.97 17.97 20.87
C PRO A 637 -7.34 16.48 20.71
N SER A 638 -6.35 15.59 20.78
CA SER A 638 -6.55 14.14 20.68
C SER A 638 -7.30 13.59 21.89
N LEU A 639 -6.92 14.02 23.11
CA LEU A 639 -7.64 13.67 24.33
C LEU A 639 -9.11 14.08 24.26
N LYS A 640 -9.38 15.30 23.79
CA LYS A 640 -10.74 15.82 23.68
C LYS A 640 -11.56 15.02 22.67
N LYS A 641 -10.98 14.70 21.50
CA LYS A 641 -11.64 13.86 20.49
C LYS A 641 -12.03 12.49 21.08
N ALA A 642 -11.13 11.81 21.77
CA ALA A 642 -11.41 10.51 22.38
C ALA A 642 -12.48 10.59 23.48
N LEU A 643 -12.49 11.67 24.26
CA LEU A 643 -13.53 11.91 25.27
C LEU A 643 -14.89 12.22 24.61
N ASP A 644 -14.92 13.01 23.54
CA ASP A 644 -16.14 13.29 22.78
C ASP A 644 -16.72 11.99 22.18
N GLU A 645 -15.86 11.11 21.63
CA GLU A 645 -16.25 9.77 21.16
C GLU A 645 -16.86 8.92 22.28
N LEU A 646 -16.22 8.88 23.46
CA LEU A 646 -16.74 8.19 24.64
C LEU A 646 -18.11 8.73 25.07
N LEU A 647 -18.30 10.06 25.07
CA LEU A 647 -19.55 10.69 25.48
C LEU A 647 -20.69 10.38 24.52
N ASN A 648 -20.39 10.30 23.21
CA ASN A 648 -21.35 9.95 22.17
C ASN A 648 -21.87 8.50 22.29
N CYS A 649 -21.20 7.63 23.03
CA CYS A 649 -21.69 6.28 23.35
C CYS A 649 -22.80 6.25 24.41
N HIS A 650 -23.08 7.37 25.10
CA HIS A 650 -24.04 7.45 26.20
C HIS A 650 -23.90 6.34 27.28
N PRO A 651 -22.69 6.15 27.86
CA PRO A 651 -22.41 4.99 28.70
C PRO A 651 -23.13 5.02 30.05
N ALA A 652 -23.60 3.84 30.49
CA ALA A 652 -24.10 3.62 31.84
C ALA A 652 -22.98 3.52 32.89
N ALA A 653 -21.77 3.14 32.47
CA ALA A 653 -20.56 3.13 33.29
C ALA A 653 -19.33 3.39 32.41
N VAL A 654 -18.36 4.12 32.97
CA VAL A 654 -17.09 4.47 32.31
C VAL A 654 -15.92 3.92 33.11
N THR A 655 -14.95 3.32 32.41
CA THR A 655 -13.62 3.03 32.96
C THR A 655 -12.59 3.82 32.17
N LEU A 656 -11.84 4.69 32.85
CA LEU A 656 -10.63 5.30 32.29
C LEU A 656 -9.44 4.47 32.75
N ASP A 657 -8.89 3.66 31.84
CA ASP A 657 -7.69 2.88 32.12
C ASP A 657 -6.46 3.73 31.80
N VAL A 658 -5.70 4.08 32.83
CA VAL A 658 -4.47 4.89 32.74
C VAL A 658 -3.23 4.08 33.12
N SER A 659 -3.33 2.74 33.08
CA SER A 659 -2.25 1.83 33.51
C SER A 659 -0.95 2.05 32.73
N ASN A 660 -1.05 2.54 31.50
CA ASN A 660 0.06 2.79 30.60
C ASN A 660 0.37 4.29 30.43
N LEU A 661 -0.24 5.15 31.25
CA LEU A 661 0.00 6.58 31.24
C LEU A 661 1.23 6.90 32.10
N LYS A 662 2.23 7.53 31.49
CA LYS A 662 3.50 7.90 32.11
C LYS A 662 3.36 9.18 32.92
N GLU A 663 2.80 10.21 32.29
CA GLU A 663 2.60 11.53 32.89
C GLU A 663 1.28 12.16 32.38
N ALA A 664 0.71 13.08 33.16
CA ALA A 664 -0.39 13.92 32.72
C ALA A 664 -0.28 15.31 33.34
N ASP A 665 -0.32 16.39 32.58
CA ASP A 665 -0.34 17.76 33.10
C ASP A 665 -1.72 18.11 33.69
N ASP A 666 -1.79 19.23 34.43
CA ASP A 666 -3.05 19.62 35.07
C ASP A 666 -4.12 20.06 34.05
N ALA A 667 -3.72 20.50 32.84
CA ALA A 667 -4.66 20.90 31.80
C ALA A 667 -5.37 19.66 31.21
N GLY A 668 -4.64 18.57 31.04
CA GLY A 668 -5.13 17.26 30.65
C GLY A 668 -6.11 16.69 31.65
N ILE A 669 -5.73 16.68 32.94
CA ILE A 669 -6.61 16.23 34.01
C ILE A 669 -7.89 17.07 34.08
N ARG A 670 -7.78 18.40 34.00
CA ARG A 670 -8.97 19.27 33.93
C ARG A 670 -9.83 19.02 32.70
N THR A 671 -9.24 18.65 31.57
CA THR A 671 -9.98 18.30 30.35
C THR A 671 -10.81 17.03 30.57
N ILE A 672 -10.21 15.99 31.15
CA ILE A 672 -10.93 14.75 31.51
C ILE A 672 -12.10 15.07 32.46
N ILE A 673 -11.84 15.83 33.52
CA ILE A 673 -12.87 16.22 34.50
C ILE A 673 -13.99 17.01 33.83
N PHE A 674 -13.63 17.99 32.99
CA PHE A 674 -14.57 18.84 32.29
C PHE A 674 -15.45 18.06 31.31
N GLU A 675 -14.92 17.04 30.64
CA GLU A 675 -15.71 16.20 29.74
C GLU A 675 -16.56 15.21 30.53
N PHE A 676 -16.02 14.59 31.58
CA PHE A 676 -16.77 13.65 32.42
C PHE A 676 -17.94 14.29 33.17
N GLN A 677 -17.92 15.60 33.43
CA GLN A 677 -19.08 16.30 34.00
C GLN A 677 -20.33 16.25 33.09
N LYS A 678 -20.15 15.97 31.79
CA LYS A 678 -21.25 15.88 30.81
C LYS A 678 -21.93 14.50 30.83
N LEU A 679 -21.37 13.52 31.54
CA LEU A 679 -21.97 12.20 31.73
C LEU A 679 -23.26 12.30 32.56
N SER A 680 -24.14 11.32 32.40
CA SER A 680 -25.36 11.26 33.22
C SER A 680 -25.03 11.13 34.71
N SER A 681 -25.85 11.70 35.59
CA SER A 681 -25.63 11.66 37.04
C SER A 681 -25.65 10.25 37.66
N ASN A 682 -26.14 9.26 36.92
CA ASN A 682 -26.16 7.85 37.33
C ASN A 682 -24.98 7.06 36.75
N CYS A 683 -24.12 7.68 35.93
CA CYS A 683 -22.98 7.03 35.32
C CYS A 683 -21.90 6.76 36.37
N LYS A 684 -21.44 5.51 36.47
CA LYS A 684 -20.34 5.15 37.37
C LYS A 684 -19.00 5.40 36.69
N ILE A 685 -18.15 6.22 37.28
CA ILE A 685 -16.81 6.53 36.77
C ILE A 685 -15.78 5.74 37.59
N THR A 686 -14.95 4.97 36.89
CA THR A 686 -13.82 4.23 37.48
C THR A 686 -12.53 4.68 36.81
N ILE A 687 -11.49 4.98 37.59
CA ILE A 687 -10.13 5.23 37.11
C ILE A 687 -9.28 4.01 37.48
N SER A 688 -8.73 3.30 36.49
CA SER A 688 -8.00 2.05 36.67
C SER A 688 -6.51 2.25 36.41
N GLY A 689 -5.65 1.71 37.27
CA GLY A 689 -4.20 1.64 37.03
C GLY A 689 -3.44 2.96 37.19
N ALA A 690 -4.02 3.94 37.88
CA ALA A 690 -3.37 5.24 38.09
C ALA A 690 -2.17 5.12 39.04
N ASN A 691 -0.99 5.53 38.57
CA ASN A 691 0.19 5.66 39.44
C ASN A 691 0.02 6.82 40.44
N ALA A 692 0.87 6.89 41.47
CA ALA A 692 0.73 7.88 42.55
C ALA A 692 0.77 9.34 42.06
N ALA A 693 1.51 9.63 40.99
CA ALA A 693 1.59 10.99 40.43
C ALA A 693 0.28 11.38 39.73
N ILE A 694 -0.32 10.46 38.96
CA ILE A 694 -1.59 10.67 38.26
C ILE A 694 -2.75 10.73 39.25
N SER A 695 -2.82 9.80 40.20
CA SER A 695 -3.83 9.82 41.26
C SER A 695 -3.79 11.12 42.06
N GLY A 696 -2.58 11.56 42.44
CA GLY A 696 -2.39 12.84 43.13
C GLY A 696 -2.90 14.05 42.34
N LYS A 697 -2.82 14.04 41.00
CA LYS A 697 -3.37 15.14 40.19
C LYS A 697 -4.89 15.13 40.13
N PHE A 698 -5.54 13.96 40.08
CA PHE A 698 -7.00 13.88 40.20
C PHE A 698 -7.50 14.31 41.59
N GLU A 699 -6.75 13.96 42.65
CA GLU A 699 -7.02 14.41 44.02
C GLU A 699 -6.88 15.93 44.17
N ASN A 700 -5.80 16.51 43.64
CA ASN A 700 -5.53 17.95 43.69
C ASN A 700 -6.57 18.79 42.93
N ASN A 701 -7.25 18.19 41.94
CA ASN A 701 -8.36 18.82 41.22
C ASN A 701 -9.74 18.46 41.80
N HIS A 702 -9.80 17.89 43.01
CA HIS A 702 -11.02 17.52 43.75
C HIS A 702 -11.95 16.55 43.00
N PHE A 703 -11.41 15.71 42.11
CA PHE A 703 -12.21 14.73 41.35
C PHE A 703 -12.31 13.37 42.05
N ALA A 704 -11.47 13.11 43.06
CA ALA A 704 -11.43 11.84 43.78
C ALA A 704 -12.78 11.43 44.40
N ASP A 705 -13.62 12.39 44.77
CA ASP A 705 -14.95 12.13 45.34
C ASP A 705 -15.99 11.71 44.27
N SER A 706 -15.70 11.94 42.99
CA SER A 706 -16.62 11.70 41.86
C SER A 706 -16.31 10.41 41.09
N ALA A 707 -15.22 9.71 41.43
CA ALA A 707 -14.78 8.50 40.73
C ALA A 707 -14.20 7.45 41.69
N THR A 708 -14.30 6.17 41.34
CA THR A 708 -13.65 5.08 42.08
C THR A 708 -12.27 4.80 41.48
N PHE A 709 -11.22 4.80 42.29
CA PHE A 709 -9.84 4.47 41.87
C PHE A 709 -9.55 3.00 42.18
N VAL A 710 -9.05 2.25 41.19
CA VAL A 710 -8.80 0.80 41.27
C VAL A 710 -7.39 0.45 40.81
#